data_AF-A0A1F7XB39-F1
#
_entry.id   AF-A0A1F7XB39-F1
#
_cell.length_a   1.000
_cell.length_b   1.000
_cell.length_c   1.000
_cell.angle_alpha   90.00
_cell.angle_beta   90.00
_cell.angle_gamma   90.00
#
_symmetry.space_group_name_H-M   'P 1'
#
loop_
_entity.id
_entity.type
_entity.pdbx_description
1 polymer ?
#
loop_
_entity_poly.entity_id
_entity_poly.type
_entity_poly.pdbx_seq_one_letter_code
_entity_poly.pdbx_strand_id
1 'polypeptide(L)'
;MNKIKKIVAKSLVLFFLTLFFFTFSLFLKIKILNAYDTNPVPNIDVECDEVVPGSWPPSHWFESEFHSLRPYQASPCNQQVENTARFCGNDLSLMDEVGGTFSLLNPNCHLIGDPEDGHYRCDFVVNKNYGDITINISDVGFPIMGNTQNVVNSQAQDDSIDDAKKVNDYVSWYLSGVIRKAEYPPQDPDNNVEDIQKIVDYSGPLNKLLPWASQVRQKAKTIERVTASEDDLNRDGTAEDKNMHNEIIGCVNYNLLRTDVGFGQITKCYPGSALNKHVRVSDLANRIPPLPEDFNNLDDYWIAYKRWKGYSCLEIFEYSMCIENPLKPNYWGNLYSYIPLSSTEDRKGQIVIENLSITPADRDVDISNISFADTTPADLFFSHMEEAKDLSEILQSTYTPKELIGSQEIDQSTITRPPSTETCSFATVRTNAGDNLFPGDIQINNLRYTASFSCDFYIFDLIISCSKTAVINLPTITKTPNANVVWTNLVAGSISPFRRIFPKVQEGAPVESIVDVPGAGSISYRSGNTTIASGNLYFPHIGAIKEYFLDAIQTALRPKGMGNNILSGSPGPSGLTEMCEKPDSPPGVIGAPWCELGLGYCSPENLGRFFSTGREARQASIICNGESGGDPTSMNCSCMTGETLDYSLGLFQINLLAHCAGDAISYTRNPISCTIHDPEKILECTEILMDADQNIQWAVGLYQQAGWDPWSVYLLTNAQGGCREQIDAQP
;
A
#
# COMPACT_ATOMS: atom_id res chain seq x y z
N MET A 1 -46.26 -45.64 -50.43
CA MET A 1 -45.59 -45.51 -49.12
C MET A 1 -44.19 -44.86 -49.18
N ASN A 2 -43.32 -45.15 -50.16
CA ASN A 2 -41.93 -44.62 -50.16
C ASN A 2 -41.79 -43.10 -50.43
N LYS A 3 -42.70 -42.46 -51.16
CA LYS A 3 -42.66 -40.99 -51.38
C LYS A 3 -43.03 -40.20 -50.12
N ILE A 4 -43.99 -40.67 -49.33
CA ILE A 4 -44.44 -40.00 -48.10
C ILE A 4 -43.34 -40.07 -47.03
N LYS A 5 -42.68 -41.23 -46.87
CA LYS A 5 -41.54 -41.37 -45.92
C LYS A 5 -40.37 -40.42 -46.26
N LYS A 6 -40.07 -40.21 -47.55
CA LYS A 6 -39.02 -39.26 -47.98
C LYS A 6 -39.39 -37.80 -47.75
N ILE A 7 -40.67 -37.45 -47.87
CA ILE A 7 -41.16 -36.09 -47.59
C ILE A 7 -41.12 -35.81 -46.08
N VAL A 8 -41.60 -36.74 -45.26
CA VAL A 8 -41.58 -36.60 -43.79
C VAL A 8 -40.15 -36.54 -43.26
N ALA A 9 -39.23 -37.37 -43.76
CA ALA A 9 -37.82 -37.32 -43.35
C ALA A 9 -37.14 -36.00 -43.73
N LYS A 10 -37.43 -35.44 -44.92
CA LYS A 10 -36.90 -34.14 -45.32
C LYS A 10 -37.47 -32.99 -44.49
N SER A 11 -38.77 -33.03 -44.15
CA SER A 11 -39.39 -32.05 -43.27
C SER A 11 -38.85 -32.13 -41.84
N LEU A 12 -38.55 -33.33 -41.32
CA LEU A 12 -37.98 -33.50 -39.98
C LEU A 12 -36.54 -32.96 -39.92
N VAL A 13 -35.72 -33.26 -40.92
CA VAL A 13 -34.33 -32.76 -41.00
C VAL A 13 -34.31 -31.24 -41.14
N LEU A 14 -35.23 -30.66 -41.94
CA LEU A 14 -35.36 -29.22 -42.06
C LEU A 14 -35.81 -28.58 -40.73
N PHE A 15 -36.74 -29.22 -40.00
CA PHE A 15 -37.18 -28.76 -38.68
C PHE A 15 -36.04 -28.77 -37.65
N PHE A 16 -35.24 -29.84 -37.59
CA PHE A 16 -34.08 -29.91 -36.70
C PHE A 16 -32.98 -28.91 -37.08
N LEU A 17 -32.73 -28.67 -38.38
CA LEU A 17 -31.79 -27.64 -38.83
C LEU A 17 -32.28 -26.23 -38.49
N THR A 18 -33.58 -25.93 -38.67
CA THR A 18 -34.13 -24.63 -38.26
C THR A 18 -34.10 -24.44 -36.75
N LEU A 19 -34.35 -25.51 -35.97
CA LEU A 19 -34.26 -25.46 -34.51
C LEU A 19 -32.81 -25.23 -34.06
N PHE A 20 -31.84 -25.89 -34.70
CA PHE A 20 -30.41 -25.72 -34.42
C PHE A 20 -29.92 -24.31 -34.79
N PHE A 21 -30.33 -23.75 -35.93
CA PHE A 21 -29.98 -22.37 -36.29
C PHE A 21 -30.69 -21.33 -35.41
N PHE A 22 -31.92 -21.61 -34.94
CA PHE A 22 -32.64 -20.72 -34.02
C PHE A 22 -32.04 -20.75 -32.61
N THR A 23 -31.65 -21.92 -32.08
CA THR A 23 -30.93 -22.01 -30.80
C THR A 23 -29.52 -21.44 -30.91
N PHE A 24 -28.80 -21.70 -31.99
CA PHE A 24 -27.47 -21.13 -32.23
C PHE A 24 -27.51 -19.61 -32.40
N SER A 25 -28.54 -19.06 -33.06
CA SER A 25 -28.78 -17.61 -33.14
C SER A 25 -29.18 -17.00 -31.80
N LEU A 26 -29.90 -17.74 -30.94
CA LEU A 26 -30.20 -17.28 -29.57
C LEU A 26 -28.92 -17.25 -28.72
N PHE A 27 -28.06 -18.25 -28.84
CA PHE A 27 -26.76 -18.31 -28.17
C PHE A 27 -25.77 -17.25 -28.68
N LEU A 28 -25.78 -16.92 -29.98
CA LEU A 28 -24.94 -15.83 -30.52
C LEU A 28 -25.44 -14.42 -30.11
N LYS A 29 -26.76 -14.23 -29.96
CA LYS A 29 -27.32 -12.94 -29.50
C LYS A 29 -27.11 -12.67 -28.00
N ILE A 30 -26.84 -13.70 -27.19
CA ILE A 30 -26.58 -13.55 -25.75
C ILE A 30 -25.11 -13.14 -25.47
N LYS A 31 -24.21 -13.17 -26.47
CA LYS A 31 -22.79 -12.86 -26.27
C LYS A 31 -22.33 -11.43 -26.61
N ILE A 32 -23.22 -10.50 -26.94
CA ILE A 32 -22.79 -9.10 -27.22
C ILE A 32 -23.78 -8.11 -26.61
N LEU A 33 -23.51 -7.74 -25.34
CA LEU A 33 -23.66 -6.40 -24.75
C LEU A 33 -23.34 -6.49 -23.24
N ASN A 34 -22.12 -6.88 -22.90
CA ASN A 34 -21.52 -6.50 -21.62
C ASN A 34 -20.34 -5.59 -21.95
N ALA A 35 -20.64 -4.40 -22.45
CA ALA A 35 -19.75 -3.27 -22.22
C ALA A 35 -20.00 -2.86 -20.76
N TYR A 36 -19.33 -3.57 -19.84
CA TYR A 36 -19.21 -3.10 -18.47
C TYR A 36 -18.05 -2.11 -18.46
N ASP A 37 -18.39 -0.83 -18.54
CA ASP A 37 -17.50 0.24 -18.18
C ASP A 37 -18.22 1.09 -17.14
N THR A 38 -17.81 0.86 -15.90
CA THR A 38 -17.61 1.77 -14.76
C THR A 38 -17.74 0.88 -13.53
N ASN A 39 -16.62 0.56 -12.88
CA ASN A 39 -16.63 -0.10 -11.56
C ASN A 39 -17.62 0.65 -10.66
N PRO A 40 -18.74 0.04 -10.22
CA PRO A 40 -19.66 0.73 -9.34
C PRO A 40 -18.93 0.96 -8.01
N VAL A 41 -18.68 2.23 -7.70
CA VAL A 41 -18.22 2.63 -6.37
C VAL A 41 -19.34 2.25 -5.40
N PRO A 42 -19.06 1.48 -4.33
CA PRO A 42 -20.06 1.15 -3.32
C PRO A 42 -20.66 2.44 -2.77
N ASN A 43 -21.97 2.43 -2.51
CA ASN A 43 -22.61 3.54 -1.82
C ASN A 43 -22.22 3.48 -0.34
N ILE A 44 -21.43 4.45 0.09
CA ILE A 44 -20.84 4.52 1.43
C ILE A 44 -21.92 4.81 2.50
N ASP A 45 -23.08 5.33 2.10
CA ASP A 45 -24.19 5.68 3.01
C ASP A 45 -25.12 4.50 3.34
N VAL A 46 -24.74 3.27 3.02
CA VAL A 46 -25.55 2.08 3.27
C VAL A 46 -25.28 1.53 4.65
N GLU A 47 -26.34 1.32 5.44
CA GLU A 47 -26.24 0.71 6.77
C GLU A 47 -25.83 -0.77 6.68
N CYS A 48 -25.22 -1.28 7.75
CA CYS A 48 -24.83 -2.70 7.86
C CYS A 48 -26.02 -3.64 7.60
N ASP A 49 -25.76 -4.75 6.90
CA ASP A 49 -26.76 -5.71 6.44
C ASP A 49 -27.87 -5.16 5.53
N GLU A 50 -27.88 -3.87 5.21
CA GLU A 50 -28.81 -3.30 4.24
C GLU A 50 -28.30 -3.51 2.82
N VAL A 51 -29.16 -4.07 1.97
CA VAL A 51 -28.99 -4.02 0.52
C VAL A 51 -29.74 -2.79 0.03
N VAL A 52 -29.09 -1.91 -0.74
CA VAL A 52 -29.75 -0.71 -1.31
C VAL A 52 -31.05 -1.16 -1.97
N PRO A 53 -32.23 -0.70 -1.49
CA PRO A 53 -33.47 -0.98 -2.17
C PRO A 53 -33.37 -0.29 -3.53
N GLY A 54 -33.24 -1.08 -4.58
CA GLY A 54 -33.07 -0.58 -5.94
C GLY A 54 -34.05 0.56 -6.21
N SER A 55 -33.52 1.74 -6.50
CA SER A 55 -34.32 2.89 -6.89
C SER A 55 -35.25 2.50 -8.05
N TRP A 56 -36.49 2.95 -7.98
CA TRP A 56 -37.54 2.54 -8.92
C TRP A 56 -37.40 3.31 -10.24
N PRO A 57 -37.48 2.67 -11.43
CA PRO A 57 -37.80 1.27 -11.67
C PRO A 57 -36.61 0.35 -11.35
N PRO A 58 -36.86 -0.87 -10.81
CA PRO A 58 -35.81 -1.79 -10.42
C PRO A 58 -35.02 -2.23 -11.66
N SER A 59 -33.90 -1.57 -11.91
CA SER A 59 -32.85 -2.16 -12.73
C SER A 59 -32.28 -3.33 -11.91
N HIS A 60 -32.70 -4.54 -12.28
CA HIS A 60 -32.48 -5.82 -11.61
C HIS A 60 -31.00 -6.28 -11.44
N TRP A 61 -30.00 -5.39 -11.40
CA TRP A 61 -28.64 -5.79 -11.76
C TRP A 61 -27.48 -5.39 -10.85
N PHE A 62 -27.71 -4.85 -9.65
CA PHE A 62 -26.61 -4.62 -8.72
C PHE A 62 -27.02 -4.97 -7.28
N GLU A 63 -27.00 -6.25 -6.94
CA GLU A 63 -26.56 -6.57 -5.58
C GLU A 63 -25.12 -6.07 -5.47
N SER A 64 -24.90 -5.15 -4.56
CA SER A 64 -23.63 -4.46 -4.29
C SER A 64 -22.60 -5.34 -3.58
N GLU A 65 -23.04 -6.46 -3.01
CA GLU A 65 -22.18 -7.54 -2.55
C GLU A 65 -21.88 -8.45 -3.75
N PHE A 66 -20.77 -8.18 -4.44
CA PHE A 66 -20.47 -8.81 -5.74
C PHE A 66 -19.65 -10.11 -5.66
N HIS A 67 -19.23 -10.56 -4.47
CA HIS A 67 -18.67 -11.90 -4.26
C HIS A 67 -18.63 -12.30 -2.77
N SER A 68 -18.56 -13.61 -2.51
CA SER A 68 -18.56 -14.24 -1.18
C SER A 68 -17.25 -14.17 -0.36
N LEU A 69 -16.30 -13.30 -0.71
CA LEU A 69 -15.02 -13.15 0.03
C LEU A 69 -14.92 -11.82 0.77
N ARG A 70 -15.85 -10.90 0.51
CA ARG A 70 -15.90 -9.58 1.12
C ARG A 70 -17.37 -9.12 1.02
N PRO A 71 -18.05 -8.87 2.15
CA PRO A 71 -19.41 -8.34 2.17
C PRO A 71 -19.43 -6.91 1.59
N TYR A 72 -20.57 -6.22 1.67
CA TYR A 72 -20.74 -4.87 1.15
C TYR A 72 -19.56 -3.95 1.53
N GLN A 73 -18.78 -3.56 0.53
CA GLN A 73 -17.55 -2.79 0.72
C GLN A 73 -17.87 -1.36 1.13
N ALA A 74 -17.05 -0.76 1.98
CA ALA A 74 -17.27 0.57 2.55
C ALA A 74 -18.57 0.73 3.36
N SER A 75 -19.18 -0.37 3.80
CA SER A 75 -20.33 -0.38 4.73
C SER A 75 -19.97 -1.19 5.99
N PRO A 76 -19.02 -0.79 6.82
CA PRO A 76 -18.63 -1.59 7.98
C PRO A 76 -19.76 -1.63 9.03
N CYS A 77 -20.00 -2.76 9.68
CA CYS A 77 -20.95 -2.83 10.79
C CYS A 77 -20.42 -2.08 12.02
N ASN A 78 -19.11 -2.17 12.25
CA ASN A 78 -18.43 -1.33 13.22
C ASN A 78 -17.97 0.00 12.57
N GLN A 79 -18.73 1.07 12.83
CA GLN A 79 -18.42 2.43 12.38
C GLN A 79 -17.48 3.20 13.33
N GLN A 80 -17.04 2.60 14.44
CA GLN A 80 -16.15 3.27 15.41
C GLN A 80 -14.71 3.32 14.89
N VAL A 81 -14.12 4.51 14.95
CA VAL A 81 -12.71 4.77 14.57
C VAL A 81 -11.83 4.65 15.82
N GLU A 82 -11.84 3.47 16.41
CA GLU A 82 -11.09 3.12 17.62
C GLU A 82 -10.05 2.02 17.33
N ASN A 83 -9.14 1.78 18.28
CA ASN A 83 -8.06 0.79 18.12
C ASN A 83 -7.20 1.04 16.87
N THR A 84 -7.03 2.32 16.51
CA THR A 84 -6.29 2.73 15.33
C THR A 84 -4.83 3.02 15.67
N ALA A 85 -3.92 2.45 14.88
CA ALA A 85 -2.55 2.92 14.86
C ALA A 85 -2.48 4.19 14.02
N ARG A 86 -1.67 5.16 14.47
CA ARG A 86 -1.51 6.46 13.83
C ARG A 86 -0.17 6.53 13.14
N PHE A 87 -0.16 7.14 11.98
CA PHE A 87 1.07 7.39 11.25
C PHE A 87 0.90 8.64 10.40
N CYS A 88 1.99 9.38 10.19
CA CYS A 88 1.88 10.57 9.36
C CYS A 88 1.75 10.20 7.88
N GLY A 89 0.89 10.92 7.17
CA GLY A 89 0.73 10.86 5.72
C GLY A 89 1.54 11.94 5.03
N ASN A 90 1.39 12.11 3.72
CA ASN A 90 2.06 13.22 3.04
C ASN A 90 1.58 14.56 3.59
N ASP A 91 2.52 15.50 3.67
CA ASP A 91 2.21 16.91 3.81
C ASP A 91 1.64 17.40 2.48
N LEU A 92 0.38 17.83 2.50
CA LEU A 92 -0.25 18.43 1.33
C LEU A 92 0.02 19.94 1.33
N SER A 93 0.82 20.40 0.37
CA SER A 93 1.08 21.83 0.16
C SER A 93 0.27 22.36 -1.02
N LEU A 94 -0.67 23.27 -0.76
CA LEU A 94 -1.45 23.95 -1.79
C LEU A 94 -0.85 25.32 -2.07
N MET A 95 -0.58 25.62 -3.34
CA MET A 95 -0.14 26.95 -3.76
C MET A 95 -1.34 27.85 -3.97
N ASP A 96 -1.32 29.02 -3.34
CA ASP A 96 -2.26 30.12 -3.60
C ASP A 96 -1.50 31.34 -4.12
N GLU A 97 -2.10 32.01 -5.09
CA GLU A 97 -1.57 33.18 -5.76
C GLU A 97 -2.25 34.45 -5.21
N VAL A 98 -1.46 35.37 -4.65
CA VAL A 98 -1.91 36.69 -4.18
C VAL A 98 -1.32 37.77 -5.07
N GLY A 99 -2.17 38.65 -5.59
CA GLY A 99 -1.75 39.65 -6.58
C GLY A 99 -2.28 41.04 -6.30
N GLY A 100 -1.55 42.03 -6.82
CA GLY A 100 -1.87 43.44 -6.72
C GLY A 100 -1.62 44.15 -8.04
N THR A 101 -2.50 45.07 -8.42
CA THR A 101 -2.34 45.89 -9.63
C THR A 101 -1.81 47.28 -9.29
N PHE A 102 -0.82 47.73 -10.05
CA PHE A 102 -0.28 49.07 -9.96
C PHE A 102 -1.36 50.12 -10.31
N SER A 103 -1.42 51.19 -9.53
CA SER A 103 -2.27 52.34 -9.79
C SER A 103 -1.65 53.59 -9.18
N LEU A 104 -1.52 54.65 -9.99
CA LEU A 104 -1.06 55.97 -9.53
C LEU A 104 -2.00 56.62 -8.50
N LEU A 105 -3.21 56.08 -8.33
CA LEU A 105 -4.18 56.53 -7.33
C LEU A 105 -4.12 55.73 -6.03
N ASN A 106 -3.30 54.66 -5.97
CA ASN A 106 -3.15 53.86 -4.77
C ASN A 106 -2.25 54.61 -3.77
N PRO A 107 -2.76 55.01 -2.59
CA PRO A 107 -1.98 55.76 -1.60
C PRO A 107 -0.81 54.94 -1.00
N ASN A 108 -0.81 53.62 -1.18
CA ASN A 108 0.24 52.73 -0.69
C ASN A 108 1.37 52.53 -1.71
N CYS A 109 1.33 53.24 -2.85
CA CYS A 109 2.42 53.27 -3.83
C CYS A 109 3.29 54.51 -3.64
N HIS A 110 4.58 54.32 -3.41
CA HIS A 110 5.56 55.38 -3.23
C HIS A 110 6.67 55.30 -4.28
N LEU A 111 7.07 56.45 -4.82
CA LEU A 111 8.20 56.54 -5.74
C LEU A 111 9.49 56.19 -4.98
N ILE A 112 10.32 55.31 -5.54
CA ILE A 112 11.63 54.96 -5.01
C ILE A 112 12.71 55.32 -6.04
N GLY A 113 13.60 56.24 -5.67
CA GLY A 113 14.68 56.70 -6.53
C GLY A 113 14.37 58.02 -7.23
N ASP A 114 14.94 58.23 -8.42
CA ASP A 114 14.76 59.45 -9.18
C ASP A 114 13.37 59.47 -9.86
N PRO A 115 12.60 60.58 -9.79
CA PRO A 115 11.37 60.75 -10.54
C PRO A 115 11.47 60.48 -12.04
N GLU A 116 12.65 60.64 -12.65
CA GLU A 116 12.88 60.33 -14.07
C GLU A 116 12.88 58.83 -14.38
N ASP A 117 13.22 57.98 -13.39
CA ASP A 117 13.27 56.52 -13.53
C ASP A 117 11.88 55.88 -13.47
N GLY A 118 10.89 56.60 -12.91
CA GLY A 118 9.50 56.16 -12.84
C GLY A 118 9.31 54.85 -12.05
N HIS A 119 10.13 54.64 -11.02
CA HIS A 119 10.13 53.43 -10.20
C HIS A 119 9.30 53.61 -8.93
N TYR A 120 8.31 52.74 -8.72
CA TYR A 120 7.37 52.80 -7.60
C TYR A 120 7.36 51.49 -6.84
N ARG A 121 7.35 51.55 -5.51
CA ARG A 121 7.03 50.42 -4.64
C ARG A 121 5.63 50.56 -4.10
N CYS A 122 4.84 49.50 -4.22
CA CYS A 122 3.48 49.44 -3.71
C CYS A 122 3.34 48.36 -2.66
N ASP A 123 2.71 48.71 -1.54
CA ASP A 123 2.37 47.77 -0.47
C ASP A 123 0.92 47.30 -0.61
N PHE A 124 0.72 45.99 -0.63
CA PHE A 124 -0.56 45.33 -0.79
C PHE A 124 -0.93 44.55 0.46
N VAL A 125 -2.22 44.60 0.80
CA VAL A 125 -2.83 43.76 1.84
C VAL A 125 -4.03 43.07 1.21
N VAL A 126 -3.93 41.76 1.01
CA VAL A 126 -4.94 40.93 0.36
C VAL A 126 -5.57 40.01 1.40
N ASN A 127 -6.90 40.12 1.58
CA ASN A 127 -7.67 39.21 2.42
C ASN A 127 -8.27 38.11 1.56
N LYS A 128 -7.88 36.86 1.81
CA LYS A 128 -8.42 35.67 1.16
C LYS A 128 -9.52 35.05 2.02
N ASN A 129 -10.59 34.60 1.37
CA ASN A 129 -11.72 33.93 2.00
C ASN A 129 -12.26 32.87 1.06
N TYR A 130 -11.93 31.61 1.33
CA TYR A 130 -12.15 30.50 0.41
C TYR A 130 -13.50 29.78 0.56
N GLY A 131 -14.32 30.11 1.56
CA GLY A 131 -15.44 29.24 1.89
C GLY A 131 -14.93 27.84 2.21
N ASP A 132 -15.60 26.80 1.71
CA ASP A 132 -15.25 25.41 1.96
C ASP A 132 -14.38 24.86 0.82
N ILE A 133 -13.23 24.28 1.18
CA ILE A 133 -12.31 23.62 0.24
C ILE A 133 -12.48 22.11 0.39
N THR A 134 -12.84 21.45 -0.70
CA THR A 134 -12.91 19.98 -0.79
C THR A 134 -11.69 19.44 -1.51
N ILE A 135 -11.01 18.49 -0.89
CA ILE A 135 -9.88 17.78 -1.45
C ILE A 135 -10.29 16.32 -1.63
N ASN A 136 -10.42 15.92 -2.88
CA ASN A 136 -10.71 14.53 -3.23
C ASN A 136 -9.42 13.71 -3.19
N ILE A 137 -9.47 12.54 -2.56
CA ILE A 137 -8.30 11.68 -2.32
C ILE A 137 -8.47 10.29 -2.94
N SER A 138 -9.11 10.23 -4.11
CA SER A 138 -9.36 8.97 -4.80
C SER A 138 -8.06 8.21 -5.14
N ASP A 139 -8.21 6.90 -5.34
CA ASP A 139 -7.19 5.96 -5.85
C ASP A 139 -6.20 5.37 -4.82
N VAL A 140 -6.51 5.43 -3.52
CA VAL A 140 -5.68 4.78 -2.49
C VAL A 140 -6.05 3.31 -2.31
N GLY A 141 -5.08 2.42 -2.54
CA GLY A 141 -5.18 0.99 -2.21
C GLY A 141 -4.52 0.66 -0.88
N PHE A 142 -5.09 -0.28 -0.13
CA PHE A 142 -4.56 -0.76 1.13
C PHE A 142 -3.64 -1.97 0.92
N PRO A 143 -2.34 -1.85 1.22
CA PRO A 143 -1.38 -2.87 0.82
C PRO A 143 -1.45 -4.12 1.68
N ILE A 144 -1.07 -5.26 1.08
CA ILE A 144 -0.71 -6.57 1.67
C ILE A 144 -1.74 -7.27 2.56
N MET A 145 -2.82 -6.65 3.02
CA MET A 145 -3.76 -7.33 3.94
C MET A 145 -4.63 -8.33 3.22
N GLY A 146 -5.00 -8.02 1.98
CA GLY A 146 -5.68 -8.92 1.05
C GLY A 146 -5.95 -8.20 -0.27
N ASN A 147 -6.56 -8.93 -1.20
CA ASN A 147 -7.03 -8.35 -2.45
C ASN A 147 -8.19 -9.21 -2.95
N THR A 148 -9.39 -8.64 -2.93
CA THR A 148 -10.58 -9.27 -3.52
C THR A 148 -11.09 -8.56 -4.77
N GLN A 149 -10.52 -7.39 -5.11
CA GLN A 149 -10.85 -6.68 -6.34
C GLN A 149 -10.29 -7.36 -7.59
N ASN A 150 -9.12 -7.98 -7.48
CA ASN A 150 -8.35 -8.55 -8.60
C ASN A 150 -8.50 -10.08 -8.75
N VAL A 151 -9.49 -10.67 -8.10
CA VAL A 151 -9.84 -12.10 -8.18
C VAL A 151 -11.23 -12.29 -8.78
N VAL A 152 -11.59 -13.53 -9.11
CA VAL A 152 -12.89 -13.85 -9.70
C VAL A 152 -14.05 -13.40 -8.79
N ASN A 153 -14.84 -12.45 -9.27
CA ASN A 153 -16.02 -11.87 -8.61
C ASN A 153 -17.08 -11.48 -9.66
N SER A 154 -18.19 -10.82 -9.30
CA SER A 154 -19.21 -10.46 -10.30
C SER A 154 -18.81 -9.34 -11.26
N GLN A 155 -17.78 -8.56 -10.92
CA GLN A 155 -17.22 -7.45 -11.71
C GLN A 155 -16.01 -7.89 -12.54
N ALA A 156 -15.17 -8.79 -12.02
CA ALA A 156 -13.98 -9.36 -12.65
C ALA A 156 -14.16 -10.88 -12.84
N GLN A 157 -14.16 -11.36 -14.08
CA GLN A 157 -14.39 -12.78 -14.39
C GLN A 157 -13.10 -13.59 -14.53
N ASP A 158 -11.95 -12.93 -14.41
CA ASP A 158 -10.61 -13.49 -14.45
C ASP A 158 -9.92 -13.36 -13.08
N ASP A 159 -9.02 -14.30 -12.82
CA ASP A 159 -8.17 -14.29 -11.63
C ASP A 159 -6.81 -13.73 -12.03
N SER A 160 -6.57 -12.45 -11.74
CA SER A 160 -5.32 -11.78 -12.16
C SER A 160 -4.17 -12.01 -11.17
N ILE A 161 -4.46 -12.58 -10.01
CA ILE A 161 -3.49 -12.95 -8.98
C ILE A 161 -3.51 -14.47 -8.86
N ASP A 162 -2.39 -15.13 -9.16
CA ASP A 162 -2.32 -16.59 -9.00
C ASP A 162 -2.30 -17.00 -7.51
N ASP A 163 -2.60 -18.27 -7.25
CA ASP A 163 -2.72 -18.81 -5.90
C ASP A 163 -1.41 -18.74 -5.08
N ALA A 164 -0.26 -18.85 -5.74
CA ALA A 164 1.03 -18.72 -5.07
C ALA A 164 1.26 -17.27 -4.63
N LYS A 165 0.95 -16.31 -5.49
CA LYS A 165 1.02 -14.89 -5.18
C LYS A 165 0.05 -14.51 -4.07
N LYS A 166 -1.19 -15.03 -4.08
CA LYS A 166 -2.16 -14.83 -2.99
C LYS A 166 -1.55 -15.17 -1.65
N VAL A 167 -1.07 -16.41 -1.47
CA VAL A 167 -0.58 -16.87 -0.16
C VAL A 167 0.79 -16.29 0.20
N ASN A 168 1.61 -15.85 -0.75
CA ASN A 168 2.92 -15.29 -0.46
C ASN A 168 2.85 -13.80 -0.11
N ASP A 169 1.98 -13.03 -0.79
CA ASP A 169 2.03 -11.57 -0.78
C ASP A 169 0.98 -10.92 0.15
N TYR A 170 0.00 -11.70 0.62
CA TYR A 170 -1.16 -11.18 1.35
C TYR A 170 -1.44 -11.91 2.66
N VAL A 171 -1.69 -11.15 3.73
CA VAL A 171 -1.90 -11.68 5.08
C VAL A 171 -3.16 -12.54 5.20
N SER A 172 -4.30 -12.06 4.73
CA SER A 172 -5.57 -12.81 4.75
C SER A 172 -5.41 -14.16 4.03
N TRP A 173 -4.90 -14.13 2.79
CA TRP A 173 -4.67 -15.33 2.00
C TRP A 173 -3.58 -16.24 2.59
N TYR A 174 -2.51 -15.71 3.18
CA TYR A 174 -1.52 -16.53 3.85
C TYR A 174 -2.14 -17.27 5.04
N LEU A 175 -2.86 -16.56 5.91
CA LEU A 175 -3.49 -17.12 7.13
C LEU A 175 -4.58 -18.15 6.79
N SER A 176 -5.50 -17.80 5.89
CA SER A 176 -6.65 -18.61 5.50
C SER A 176 -6.35 -19.63 4.41
N GLY A 177 -5.30 -19.45 3.63
CA GLY A 177 -5.09 -20.17 2.37
C GLY A 177 -6.05 -19.74 1.25
N VAL A 178 -5.91 -20.35 0.08
CA VAL A 178 -6.82 -20.16 -1.05
C VAL A 178 -8.18 -20.75 -0.71
N ILE A 179 -9.13 -19.87 -0.43
CA ILE A 179 -10.45 -20.22 0.05
C ILE A 179 -11.30 -20.76 -1.11
N ARG A 180 -11.90 -21.93 -0.88
CA ARG A 180 -12.83 -22.57 -1.82
C ARG A 180 -14.16 -21.86 -1.75
N LYS A 181 -14.49 -21.03 -2.73
CA LYS A 181 -15.80 -20.37 -2.84
C LYS A 181 -16.54 -20.84 -4.08
N ALA A 182 -17.83 -20.50 -4.17
CA ALA A 182 -18.71 -20.98 -5.23
C ALA A 182 -18.34 -20.43 -6.63
N GLU A 183 -17.59 -19.33 -6.68
CA GLU A 183 -17.08 -18.69 -7.90
C GLU A 183 -16.01 -19.54 -8.62
N TYR A 184 -15.32 -20.39 -7.85
CA TYR A 184 -14.25 -21.26 -8.33
C TYR A 184 -14.79 -22.66 -8.69
N PRO A 185 -14.15 -23.36 -9.65
CA PRO A 185 -14.51 -24.74 -9.95
C PRO A 185 -14.41 -25.66 -8.72
N PRO A 186 -15.31 -26.65 -8.57
CA PRO A 186 -15.15 -27.68 -7.56
C PRO A 186 -13.81 -28.40 -7.75
N GLN A 187 -13.07 -28.55 -6.66
CA GLN A 187 -11.80 -29.28 -6.66
C GLN A 187 -12.04 -30.79 -6.76
N ASP A 188 -11.24 -31.47 -7.58
CA ASP A 188 -11.23 -32.92 -7.74
C ASP A 188 -9.82 -33.48 -7.47
N PRO A 189 -9.40 -33.55 -6.19
CA PRO A 189 -8.04 -33.96 -5.83
C PRO A 189 -7.74 -35.43 -6.19
N ASP A 190 -8.76 -36.25 -6.47
CA ASP A 190 -8.56 -37.63 -6.89
C ASP A 190 -8.09 -37.71 -8.35
N ASN A 191 -8.42 -36.71 -9.18
CA ASN A 191 -8.12 -36.71 -10.61
C ASN A 191 -7.29 -35.50 -11.08
N ASN A 192 -7.07 -34.49 -10.22
CA ASN A 192 -6.36 -33.26 -10.56
C ASN A 192 -5.26 -32.91 -9.54
N VAL A 193 -4.00 -32.98 -9.99
CA VAL A 193 -2.83 -32.66 -9.17
C VAL A 193 -2.80 -31.20 -8.74
N GLU A 194 -3.30 -30.27 -9.56
CA GLU A 194 -3.36 -28.85 -9.21
C GLU A 194 -4.31 -28.62 -8.02
N ASP A 195 -5.39 -29.38 -7.94
CA ASP A 195 -6.33 -29.31 -6.81
C ASP A 195 -5.73 -29.89 -5.53
N ILE A 196 -4.81 -30.87 -5.64
CA ILE A 196 -4.01 -31.33 -4.48
C ILE A 196 -3.12 -30.19 -3.98
N GLN A 197 -2.45 -29.46 -4.87
CA GLN A 197 -1.59 -28.33 -4.49
C GLN A 197 -2.38 -27.23 -3.77
N LYS A 198 -3.60 -26.93 -4.21
CA LYS A 198 -4.48 -25.97 -3.51
C LYS A 198 -4.80 -26.40 -2.08
N ILE A 199 -4.95 -27.70 -1.82
CA ILE A 199 -5.23 -28.24 -0.49
C ILE A 199 -3.97 -28.32 0.38
N VAL A 200 -2.82 -28.64 -0.20
CA VAL A 200 -1.58 -28.92 0.53
C VAL A 200 -0.68 -27.70 0.62
N ASP A 201 -0.32 -27.11 -0.52
CA ASP A 201 0.65 -26.03 -0.59
C ASP A 201 -0.02 -24.71 -0.19
N TYR A 202 -1.22 -24.44 -0.72
CA TYR A 202 -1.90 -23.15 -0.60
C TYR A 202 -3.00 -23.07 0.48
N SER A 203 -3.03 -23.98 1.46
CA SER A 203 -4.07 -24.00 2.50
C SER A 203 -3.85 -23.06 3.69
N GLY A 204 -2.72 -22.37 3.77
CA GLY A 204 -2.38 -21.47 4.89
C GLY A 204 -2.16 -22.20 6.23
N PRO A 205 -1.56 -21.56 7.25
CA PRO A 205 -1.25 -22.19 8.52
C PRO A 205 -2.51 -22.51 9.33
N LEU A 206 -3.60 -21.75 9.23
CA LEU A 206 -4.80 -22.04 10.03
C LEU A 206 -5.45 -23.36 9.61
N ASN A 207 -5.60 -23.63 8.31
CA ASN A 207 -6.17 -24.92 7.89
C ASN A 207 -5.20 -26.08 8.09
N LYS A 208 -3.88 -25.84 8.08
CA LYS A 208 -2.85 -26.87 8.29
C LYS A 208 -2.69 -27.24 9.76
N LEU A 209 -2.73 -26.27 10.67
CA LEU A 209 -2.39 -26.43 12.08
C LEU A 209 -3.63 -26.64 12.96
N LEU A 210 -4.78 -26.07 12.61
CA LEU A 210 -6.00 -26.27 13.39
C LEU A 210 -6.62 -27.63 13.10
N PRO A 211 -6.92 -28.45 14.13
CA PRO A 211 -7.75 -29.62 13.96
C PRO A 211 -9.10 -29.25 13.35
N TRP A 212 -9.65 -30.15 12.53
CA TRP A 212 -10.93 -29.94 11.87
C TRP A 212 -12.07 -29.55 12.83
N ALA A 213 -12.14 -30.18 14.01
CA ALA A 213 -13.14 -29.84 15.02
C ALA A 213 -13.01 -28.38 15.50
N SER A 214 -11.78 -27.88 15.66
CA SER A 214 -11.54 -26.48 16.02
C SER A 214 -11.97 -25.53 14.91
N GLN A 215 -11.69 -25.85 13.65
CA GLN A 215 -12.16 -25.05 12.50
C GLN A 215 -13.69 -24.98 12.45
N VAL A 216 -14.36 -26.11 12.72
CA VAL A 216 -15.83 -26.17 12.82
C VAL A 216 -16.35 -25.28 13.93
N ARG A 217 -15.73 -25.29 15.12
CA ARG A 217 -16.13 -24.40 16.21
C ARG A 217 -15.96 -22.92 15.84
N GLN A 218 -14.87 -22.55 15.17
CA GLN A 218 -14.68 -21.16 14.73
C GLN A 218 -15.76 -20.74 13.73
N LYS A 219 -16.13 -21.60 12.77
CA LYS A 219 -17.23 -21.32 11.83
C LYS A 219 -18.59 -21.24 12.54
N ALA A 220 -18.84 -22.06 13.55
CA ALA A 220 -20.04 -21.97 14.37
C ALA A 220 -20.10 -20.63 15.11
N LYS A 221 -18.98 -20.17 15.69
CA LYS A 221 -18.89 -18.83 16.30
C LYS A 221 -19.16 -17.70 15.30
N THR A 222 -18.66 -17.82 14.07
CA THR A 222 -18.99 -16.87 12.99
C THR A 222 -20.50 -16.77 12.76
N ILE A 223 -21.21 -17.90 12.76
CA ILE A 223 -22.68 -17.93 12.64
C ILE A 223 -23.36 -17.29 13.87
N GLU A 224 -22.88 -17.60 15.07
CA GLU A 224 -23.40 -17.05 16.32
C GLU A 224 -23.28 -15.51 16.33
N ARG A 225 -22.12 -14.95 15.94
CA ARG A 225 -21.91 -13.48 15.87
C ARG A 225 -22.91 -12.77 14.94
N VAL A 226 -23.25 -13.38 13.81
CA VAL A 226 -24.23 -12.80 12.86
C VAL A 226 -25.67 -12.93 13.34
N THR A 227 -25.97 -13.96 14.13
CA THR A 227 -27.36 -14.28 14.54
C THR A 227 -27.71 -13.87 15.96
N ALA A 228 -26.74 -13.42 16.74
CA ALA A 228 -26.96 -12.88 18.08
C ALA A 228 -27.93 -11.70 18.03
N SER A 229 -28.91 -11.70 18.95
CA SER A 229 -29.75 -10.53 19.17
C SER A 229 -28.99 -9.50 20.00
N GLU A 230 -29.35 -8.20 19.87
CA GLU A 230 -28.75 -7.13 20.70
C GLU A 230 -28.87 -7.43 22.22
N ASP A 231 -29.88 -8.19 22.63
CA ASP A 231 -30.12 -8.58 24.04
C ASP A 231 -29.20 -9.72 24.52
N ASP A 232 -28.74 -10.62 23.64
CA ASP A 232 -27.88 -11.76 24.01
C ASP A 232 -26.43 -11.35 24.31
N LEU A 233 -25.98 -10.21 23.77
CA LEU A 233 -24.61 -9.71 23.82
C LEU A 233 -24.28 -8.96 25.12
N ASN A 234 -25.30 -8.53 25.87
CA ASN A 234 -25.13 -7.79 27.12
C ASN A 234 -24.81 -8.66 28.35
N ARG A 235 -24.75 -10.00 28.18
CA ARG A 235 -24.59 -10.94 29.30
C ARG A 235 -23.13 -11.27 29.64
N ASP A 236 -22.18 -10.94 28.76
CA ASP A 236 -20.71 -11.13 28.97
C ASP A 236 -19.92 -9.81 29.00
N GLY A 237 -20.60 -8.65 28.92
CA GLY A 237 -19.99 -7.33 29.05
C GLY A 237 -19.26 -6.79 27.82
N THR A 238 -19.39 -7.42 26.65
CA THR A 238 -18.92 -6.94 25.34
C THR A 238 -20.10 -6.49 24.49
N ALA A 239 -20.59 -5.28 24.73
CA ALA A 239 -21.66 -4.66 23.94
C ALA A 239 -21.19 -4.20 22.53
N GLU A 240 -20.38 -5.01 21.84
CA GLU A 240 -19.85 -4.79 20.48
C GLU A 240 -20.23 -5.92 19.50
N ASP A 241 -21.02 -6.92 19.88
CA ASP A 241 -20.97 -8.21 19.17
C ASP A 241 -21.96 -8.41 18.00
N LYS A 242 -22.77 -7.40 17.60
CA LYS A 242 -23.42 -7.39 16.28
C LYS A 242 -22.60 -6.56 15.27
N ASN A 243 -21.28 -6.72 15.35
CA ASN A 243 -20.29 -6.08 14.48
C ASN A 243 -19.88 -7.03 13.34
N MET A 244 -20.84 -7.74 12.72
CA MET A 244 -20.50 -8.64 11.62
C MET A 244 -21.59 -8.67 10.56
N HIS A 245 -21.17 -8.44 9.31
CA HIS A 245 -22.02 -8.61 8.14
C HIS A 245 -22.54 -10.02 8.00
N ASN A 246 -23.81 -10.14 7.62
CA ASN A 246 -24.42 -11.39 7.19
C ASN A 246 -24.00 -11.75 5.76
N GLU A 247 -22.71 -12.00 5.56
CA GLU A 247 -22.08 -12.24 4.25
C GLU A 247 -22.74 -13.40 3.48
N ILE A 248 -22.82 -13.26 2.16
CA ILE A 248 -23.16 -14.34 1.22
C ILE A 248 -22.00 -15.34 1.21
N ILE A 249 -22.30 -16.61 1.53
CA ILE A 249 -21.30 -17.68 1.50
C ILE A 249 -21.38 -18.54 0.25
N GLY A 250 -22.45 -18.40 -0.54
CA GLY A 250 -22.64 -19.13 -1.79
C GLY A 250 -24.07 -19.08 -2.28
N CYS A 251 -24.30 -19.61 -3.49
CA CYS A 251 -25.59 -19.53 -4.15
C CYS A 251 -26.07 -20.89 -4.56
N VAL A 252 -27.39 -21.08 -4.56
CA VAL A 252 -28.01 -22.33 -4.97
C VAL A 252 -29.04 -22.10 -6.08
N ASN A 253 -29.03 -22.97 -7.08
CA ASN A 253 -30.03 -22.92 -8.15
C ASN A 253 -31.41 -23.32 -7.60
N TYR A 254 -32.37 -22.41 -7.73
CA TYR A 254 -33.77 -22.56 -7.38
C TYR A 254 -34.60 -22.77 -8.66
N ASN A 255 -34.79 -24.04 -9.04
CA ASN A 255 -35.52 -24.37 -10.25
C ASN A 255 -37.05 -24.43 -9.97
N LEU A 256 -37.82 -23.51 -10.56
CA LEU A 256 -39.27 -23.33 -10.32
C LEU A 256 -40.14 -24.53 -10.77
N LEU A 257 -39.61 -25.41 -11.62
CA LEU A 257 -40.38 -26.48 -12.29
C LEU A 257 -40.39 -27.84 -11.57
N ARG A 258 -39.80 -27.98 -10.35
CA ARG A 258 -39.74 -29.26 -9.60
C ARG A 258 -39.36 -30.49 -10.47
N THR A 259 -38.53 -30.31 -11.50
CA THR A 259 -37.93 -31.43 -12.22
C THR A 259 -36.64 -31.78 -11.50
N ASP A 260 -36.48 -33.04 -11.09
CA ASP A 260 -35.43 -33.57 -10.19
C ASP A 260 -33.96 -33.43 -10.71
N VAL A 261 -33.71 -32.61 -11.73
CA VAL A 261 -32.40 -32.38 -12.33
C VAL A 261 -31.94 -30.96 -11.98
N GLY A 262 -31.00 -30.84 -11.04
CA GLY A 262 -30.30 -29.58 -10.71
C GLY A 262 -30.84 -28.77 -9.52
N PHE A 263 -31.83 -29.26 -8.76
CA PHE A 263 -32.31 -28.59 -7.56
C PHE A 263 -31.24 -28.58 -6.46
N GLY A 264 -30.83 -27.39 -5.98
CA GLY A 264 -29.89 -27.27 -4.87
C GLY A 264 -28.41 -27.49 -5.22
N GLN A 265 -28.01 -27.30 -6.49
CA GLN A 265 -26.58 -27.23 -6.85
C GLN A 265 -25.99 -25.88 -6.45
N ILE A 266 -24.79 -25.92 -5.84
CA ILE A 266 -24.01 -24.73 -5.55
C ILE A 266 -23.54 -24.11 -6.87
N THR A 267 -23.70 -22.80 -7.00
CA THR A 267 -23.35 -22.01 -8.19
C THR A 267 -22.75 -20.67 -7.77
N LYS A 268 -22.10 -19.99 -8.72
CA LYS A 268 -21.53 -18.64 -8.54
C LYS A 268 -22.60 -17.61 -8.13
N CYS A 269 -22.20 -16.64 -7.30
CA CYS A 269 -23.08 -15.60 -6.76
C CYS A 269 -23.07 -14.29 -7.55
N TYR A 270 -23.29 -14.35 -8.86
CA TYR A 270 -23.36 -13.13 -9.68
C TYR A 270 -24.80 -12.60 -9.82
N PRO A 271 -24.99 -11.26 -9.83
CA PRO A 271 -26.27 -10.64 -10.15
C PRO A 271 -26.72 -11.09 -11.55
N GLY A 272 -27.97 -11.56 -11.68
CA GLY A 272 -28.58 -11.76 -12.99
C GLY A 272 -29.18 -13.09 -13.36
N SER A 273 -28.98 -14.11 -12.52
CA SER A 273 -29.79 -15.32 -12.59
C SER A 273 -31.00 -15.11 -11.69
N ALA A 274 -32.18 -14.80 -12.26
CA ALA A 274 -33.45 -14.74 -11.53
C ALA A 274 -33.83 -16.08 -10.84
N LEU A 275 -33.02 -17.12 -11.03
CA LEU A 275 -33.19 -18.46 -10.48
C LEU A 275 -32.15 -18.81 -9.40
N ASN A 276 -31.20 -17.94 -9.07
CA ASN A 276 -30.23 -18.21 -7.99
C ASN A 276 -30.74 -17.64 -6.67
N LYS A 277 -30.67 -18.43 -5.61
CA LYS A 277 -30.91 -17.96 -4.24
C LYS A 277 -29.56 -17.75 -3.55
N HIS A 278 -29.31 -16.54 -3.07
CA HIS A 278 -28.20 -16.22 -2.16
C HIS A 278 -28.40 -16.96 -0.83
N VAL A 279 -27.34 -17.61 -0.36
CA VAL A 279 -27.27 -18.22 0.98
C VAL A 279 -26.30 -17.40 1.81
N ARG A 280 -26.79 -16.87 2.93
CA ARG A 280 -26.00 -16.06 3.85
C ARG A 280 -25.54 -16.86 5.07
N VAL A 281 -24.57 -16.34 5.82
CA VAL A 281 -24.08 -16.97 7.06
C VAL A 281 -25.24 -17.32 8.01
N SER A 282 -26.19 -16.40 8.20
CA SER A 282 -27.33 -16.60 9.12
C SER A 282 -28.25 -17.75 8.72
N ASP A 283 -28.32 -18.13 7.44
CA ASP A 283 -29.17 -19.24 6.97
C ASP A 283 -28.72 -20.61 7.53
N LEU A 284 -27.49 -20.68 8.05
CA LEU A 284 -26.89 -21.87 8.66
C LEU A 284 -27.05 -21.96 10.18
N ALA A 285 -27.68 -20.98 10.85
CA ALA A 285 -27.87 -20.96 12.31
C ALA A 285 -28.48 -22.26 12.88
N ASN A 286 -29.47 -22.81 12.18
CA ASN A 286 -30.13 -24.07 12.58
C ASN A 286 -29.50 -25.32 11.93
N ARG A 287 -28.29 -25.22 11.40
CA ARG A 287 -27.63 -26.25 10.57
C ARG A 287 -26.16 -26.48 10.93
N ILE A 288 -25.80 -26.27 12.18
CA ILE A 288 -24.45 -26.52 12.71
C ILE A 288 -24.13 -28.03 12.66
N PRO A 289 -22.93 -28.44 12.22
CA PRO A 289 -22.52 -29.84 12.24
C PRO A 289 -22.40 -30.39 13.67
N PRO A 290 -22.64 -31.70 13.88
CA PRO A 290 -22.37 -32.34 15.17
C PRO A 290 -20.88 -32.24 15.53
N LEU A 291 -20.56 -32.08 16.82
CA LEU A 291 -19.19 -32.07 17.31
C LEU A 291 -18.78 -33.46 17.83
N PRO A 292 -17.51 -33.87 17.70
CA PRO A 292 -17.04 -35.17 18.20
C PRO A 292 -17.28 -35.37 19.71
N GLU A 293 -17.23 -34.30 20.51
CA GLU A 293 -17.42 -34.37 21.97
C GLU A 293 -18.85 -34.73 22.39
N ASP A 294 -19.83 -34.54 21.51
CA ASP A 294 -21.23 -34.85 21.80
C ASP A 294 -21.53 -36.36 21.74
N PHE A 295 -20.52 -37.19 21.40
CA PHE A 295 -20.67 -38.61 21.15
C PHE A 295 -19.67 -39.43 21.98
N ASN A 296 -20.12 -40.62 22.41
CA ASN A 296 -19.30 -41.53 23.21
C ASN A 296 -18.25 -42.28 22.38
N ASN A 297 -18.44 -42.39 21.06
CA ASN A 297 -17.53 -43.09 20.15
C ASN A 297 -17.51 -42.44 18.76
N LEU A 298 -16.46 -42.74 18.00
CA LEU A 298 -16.22 -42.17 16.68
C LEU A 298 -17.25 -42.62 15.63
N ASP A 299 -17.78 -43.84 15.74
CA ASP A 299 -18.70 -44.39 14.74
C ASP A 299 -20.05 -43.66 14.77
N ASP A 300 -20.61 -43.46 15.97
CA ASP A 300 -21.86 -42.71 16.16
C ASP A 300 -21.72 -41.26 15.67
N TYR A 301 -20.61 -40.63 16.02
CA TYR A 301 -20.27 -39.29 15.54
C TYR A 301 -20.17 -39.27 14.01
N TRP A 302 -19.45 -40.21 13.41
CA TRP A 302 -19.23 -40.24 11.97
C TRP A 302 -20.53 -40.47 11.20
N ILE A 303 -21.42 -41.34 11.70
CA ILE A 303 -22.76 -41.54 11.15
C ILE A 303 -23.58 -40.24 11.25
N ALA A 304 -23.57 -39.57 12.40
CA ALA A 304 -24.27 -38.30 12.59
C ALA A 304 -23.73 -37.22 11.64
N TYR A 305 -22.41 -37.11 11.50
CA TYR A 305 -21.75 -36.16 10.60
C TYR A 305 -22.07 -36.46 9.12
N LYS A 306 -22.03 -37.73 8.70
CA LYS A 306 -22.42 -38.14 7.34
C LYS A 306 -23.89 -37.86 7.05
N ARG A 307 -24.79 -38.15 7.99
CA ARG A 307 -26.22 -37.79 7.90
C ARG A 307 -26.39 -36.27 7.77
N TRP A 308 -25.65 -35.48 8.55
CA TRP A 308 -25.63 -34.03 8.44
C TRP A 308 -25.13 -33.56 7.06
N LYS A 309 -24.10 -34.20 6.47
CA LYS A 309 -23.67 -33.96 5.08
C LYS A 309 -24.68 -34.42 4.01
N GLY A 310 -25.79 -35.05 4.39
CA GLY A 310 -26.84 -35.50 3.46
C GLY A 310 -26.73 -36.95 3.00
N TYR A 311 -25.79 -37.72 3.55
CA TYR A 311 -25.69 -39.14 3.25
C TYR A 311 -26.88 -39.88 3.88
N SER A 312 -27.39 -40.88 3.17
CA SER A 312 -28.35 -41.83 3.72
C SER A 312 -27.55 -42.99 4.34
N CYS A 313 -27.63 -43.12 5.67
CA CYS A 313 -26.91 -44.15 6.41
C CYS A 313 -27.84 -45.27 6.87
N LEU A 314 -27.48 -46.51 6.55
CA LEU A 314 -28.14 -47.74 6.97
C LEU A 314 -27.25 -48.44 8.01
N GLU A 315 -27.85 -48.82 9.13
CA GLU A 315 -27.22 -49.63 10.16
C GLU A 315 -27.64 -51.09 9.96
N ILE A 316 -26.68 -51.97 9.69
CA ILE A 316 -26.92 -53.41 9.47
C ILE A 316 -25.98 -54.18 10.40
N PHE A 317 -26.53 -54.73 11.50
CA PHE A 317 -25.76 -55.36 12.58
C PHE A 317 -24.70 -54.41 13.17
N GLU A 318 -23.44 -54.83 13.28
CA GLU A 318 -22.31 -54.01 13.78
C GLU A 318 -21.69 -53.12 12.69
N TYR A 319 -22.24 -53.09 11.46
CA TYR A 319 -21.70 -52.32 10.35
C TYR A 319 -22.64 -51.18 9.96
N SER A 320 -22.08 -49.98 9.85
CA SER A 320 -22.78 -48.82 9.29
C SER A 320 -22.30 -48.55 7.86
N MET A 321 -23.24 -48.35 6.94
CA MET A 321 -22.94 -47.92 5.57
C MET A 321 -23.66 -46.61 5.27
N CYS A 322 -22.94 -45.64 4.72
CA CYS A 322 -23.50 -44.35 4.31
C CYS A 322 -23.31 -44.19 2.81
N ILE A 323 -24.42 -43.99 2.09
CA ILE A 323 -24.42 -43.77 0.64
C ILE A 323 -24.88 -42.34 0.34
N GLU A 324 -24.27 -41.72 -0.67
CA GLU A 324 -24.77 -40.45 -1.20
C GLU A 324 -26.15 -40.69 -1.79
N ASN A 325 -27.09 -39.80 -1.46
CA ASN A 325 -28.45 -39.85 -2.00
C ASN A 325 -28.63 -38.71 -2.99
N PRO A 326 -28.56 -38.98 -4.30
CA PRO A 326 -28.72 -37.95 -5.33
C PRO A 326 -30.08 -37.25 -5.31
N LEU A 327 -31.10 -37.88 -4.68
CA LEU A 327 -32.45 -37.34 -4.54
C LEU A 327 -32.65 -36.51 -3.26
N LYS A 328 -31.66 -36.50 -2.36
CA LYS A 328 -31.66 -35.68 -1.14
C LYS A 328 -30.28 -35.06 -0.87
N PRO A 329 -29.69 -34.33 -1.82
CA PRO A 329 -28.40 -33.68 -1.61
C PRO A 329 -28.55 -32.62 -0.51
N ASN A 330 -27.77 -32.75 0.57
CA ASN A 330 -27.68 -31.71 1.59
C ASN A 330 -26.53 -30.75 1.23
N TYR A 331 -26.82 -29.78 0.37
CA TYR A 331 -25.85 -28.76 -0.04
C TYR A 331 -25.39 -27.86 1.12
N TRP A 332 -26.16 -27.80 2.23
CA TRP A 332 -25.78 -27.03 3.43
C TRP A 332 -24.45 -27.50 4.00
N GLY A 333 -24.17 -28.81 3.97
CA GLY A 333 -22.90 -29.36 4.45
C GLY A 333 -21.70 -28.93 3.61
N ASN A 334 -21.91 -28.67 2.32
CA ASN A 334 -20.85 -28.16 1.43
C ASN A 334 -20.68 -26.64 1.59
N LEU A 335 -21.78 -25.87 1.67
CA LEU A 335 -21.75 -24.43 1.94
C LEU A 335 -21.14 -24.10 3.29
N TYR A 336 -21.29 -24.96 4.30
CA TYR A 336 -20.65 -24.77 5.60
C TYR A 336 -19.12 -24.67 5.49
N SER A 337 -18.52 -25.34 4.49
CA SER A 337 -17.08 -25.23 4.25
C SER A 337 -16.66 -23.85 3.74
N TYR A 338 -17.59 -23.06 3.19
CA TYR A 338 -17.36 -21.73 2.63
C TYR A 338 -17.50 -20.61 3.65
N ILE A 339 -17.98 -20.90 4.87
CA ILE A 339 -17.99 -19.93 5.97
C ILE A 339 -16.54 -19.58 6.31
N PRO A 340 -16.20 -18.27 6.33
CA PRO A 340 -14.88 -17.81 6.75
C PRO A 340 -14.67 -18.07 8.25
N LEU A 341 -13.40 -18.17 8.65
CA LEU A 341 -13.05 -18.34 10.07
C LEU A 341 -13.19 -17.03 10.87
N SER A 342 -13.36 -15.90 10.19
CA SER A 342 -13.53 -14.56 10.77
C SER A 342 -14.43 -13.69 9.88
N SER A 343 -14.77 -12.48 10.33
CA SER A 343 -15.42 -11.44 9.53
C SER A 343 -14.48 -10.94 8.43
N THR A 344 -14.97 -10.92 7.19
CA THR A 344 -14.29 -10.37 6.01
C THR A 344 -14.69 -8.92 5.73
N GLU A 345 -15.45 -8.29 6.63
CA GLU A 345 -15.90 -6.91 6.44
C GLU A 345 -14.77 -5.88 6.55
N ASP A 346 -15.06 -4.68 6.05
CA ASP A 346 -14.15 -3.55 6.16
C ASP A 346 -14.14 -2.99 7.58
N ARG A 347 -13.05 -2.32 7.97
CA ARG A 347 -13.01 -1.51 9.19
C ARG A 347 -12.89 -0.04 8.84
N LYS A 348 -13.67 0.80 9.52
CA LYS A 348 -13.59 2.25 9.36
C LYS A 348 -12.31 2.81 9.99
N GLY A 349 -11.51 3.51 9.20
CA GLY A 349 -10.45 4.39 9.65
C GLY A 349 -10.61 5.77 9.02
N GLN A 350 -9.60 6.63 9.17
CA GLN A 350 -9.69 8.02 8.72
C GLN A 350 -8.34 8.58 8.32
N ILE A 351 -8.36 9.59 7.47
CA ILE A 351 -7.27 10.56 7.32
C ILE A 351 -7.71 11.91 7.89
N VAL A 352 -6.88 12.47 8.76
CA VAL A 352 -7.15 13.74 9.45
C VAL A 352 -6.05 14.75 9.13
N ILE A 353 -6.38 16.04 9.12
CA ILE A 353 -5.39 17.12 9.11
C ILE A 353 -5.01 17.40 10.56
N GLU A 354 -3.70 17.38 10.88
CA GLU A 354 -3.24 17.60 12.25
C GLU A 354 -3.18 19.09 12.58
N ASN A 355 -2.42 19.87 11.80
CA ASN A 355 -2.23 21.30 12.01
C ASN A 355 -2.12 22.04 10.67
N LEU A 356 -3.13 22.84 10.33
CA LEU A 356 -3.07 23.70 9.15
C LEU A 356 -2.10 24.87 9.40
N SER A 357 -1.16 25.09 8.49
CA SER A 357 -0.28 26.27 8.49
C SER A 357 -0.20 26.90 7.11
N ILE A 358 0.12 28.20 7.05
CA ILE A 358 0.32 28.90 5.79
C ILE A 358 1.66 29.63 5.88
N THR A 359 2.55 29.34 4.94
CA THR A 359 3.89 29.90 4.85
C THR A 359 4.06 30.68 3.54
N PRO A 360 4.78 31.81 3.54
CA PRO A 360 5.10 32.50 2.29
C PRO A 360 6.10 31.68 1.45
N ALA A 361 5.90 31.58 0.13
CA ALA A 361 6.92 31.05 -0.78
C ALA A 361 7.96 32.12 -1.15
N ASP A 362 7.55 33.38 -1.16
CA ASP A 362 8.39 34.53 -1.48
C ASP A 362 8.88 35.24 -0.21
N ARG A 363 10.13 35.70 -0.20
CA ARG A 363 10.76 36.37 0.97
C ARG A 363 10.09 37.68 1.41
N ASP A 364 9.30 38.31 0.53
CA ASP A 364 8.67 39.61 0.77
C ASP A 364 7.15 39.50 1.03
N VAL A 365 6.69 38.34 1.50
CA VAL A 365 5.28 38.08 1.83
C VAL A 365 5.14 37.74 3.31
N ASP A 366 4.31 38.51 4.00
CA ASP A 366 3.90 38.25 5.38
C ASP A 366 2.49 37.67 5.41
N ILE A 367 2.34 36.50 6.03
CA ILE A 367 1.05 35.83 6.23
C ILE A 367 0.58 36.05 7.66
N SER A 368 -0.67 36.47 7.84
CA SER A 368 -1.29 36.72 9.13
C SER A 368 -2.79 36.40 9.13
N ASN A 369 -3.42 36.48 10.31
CA ASN A 369 -4.86 36.25 10.51
C ASN A 369 -5.39 34.93 9.91
N ILE A 370 -4.57 33.88 9.96
CA ILE A 370 -4.96 32.54 9.52
C ILE A 370 -6.10 32.07 10.44
N SER A 371 -7.24 31.75 9.85
CA SER A 371 -8.40 31.21 10.57
C SER A 371 -9.19 30.26 9.68
N PHE A 372 -9.76 29.22 10.28
CA PHE A 372 -10.68 28.28 9.67
C PHE A 372 -11.69 27.85 10.74
N ALA A 373 -12.87 27.38 10.33
CA ALA A 373 -13.91 26.96 11.28
C ALA A 373 -13.57 25.59 11.88
N ASP A 374 -13.32 24.62 11.01
CA ASP A 374 -13.02 23.23 11.31
C ASP A 374 -12.52 22.50 10.05
N THR A 375 -12.03 21.28 10.25
CA THR A 375 -11.68 20.35 9.16
C THR A 375 -12.49 19.07 9.31
N THR A 376 -13.10 18.60 8.23
CA THR A 376 -13.78 17.30 8.21
C THR A 376 -12.79 16.22 7.76
N PRO A 377 -12.53 15.18 8.58
CA PRO A 377 -11.75 14.02 8.17
C PRO A 377 -12.36 13.31 6.96
N ALA A 378 -11.53 12.67 6.15
CA ALA A 378 -12.03 11.70 5.19
C ALA A 378 -12.01 10.29 5.80
N ASP A 379 -13.12 9.58 5.63
CA ASP A 379 -13.22 8.19 6.03
C ASP A 379 -12.48 7.27 5.05
N LEU A 380 -11.88 6.21 5.59
CA LEU A 380 -11.15 5.18 4.85
C LEU A 380 -11.69 3.80 5.26
N PHE A 381 -11.87 2.89 4.32
CA PHE A 381 -12.46 1.57 4.54
C PHE A 381 -11.44 0.46 4.32
N PHE A 382 -10.90 -0.05 5.42
CA PHE A 382 -9.80 -1.01 5.44
C PHE A 382 -10.31 -2.44 5.32
N SER A 383 -10.20 -3.01 4.13
CA SER A 383 -10.47 -4.42 3.84
C SER A 383 -9.56 -5.35 4.66
N HIS A 384 -10.08 -6.51 5.04
CA HIS A 384 -9.33 -7.59 5.69
C HIS A 384 -8.72 -7.28 7.06
N MET A 385 -8.90 -6.08 7.62
CA MET A 385 -8.30 -5.75 8.93
C MET A 385 -8.98 -6.45 10.10
N GLU A 386 -10.30 -6.67 10.04
CA GLU A 386 -10.98 -7.50 11.05
C GLU A 386 -10.61 -8.97 10.87
N GLU A 387 -10.60 -9.44 9.62
CA GLU A 387 -10.20 -10.79 9.28
C GLU A 387 -8.78 -11.10 9.80
N ALA A 388 -7.79 -10.28 9.43
CA ALA A 388 -6.41 -10.46 9.83
C ALA A 388 -6.24 -10.40 11.36
N LYS A 389 -7.00 -9.54 12.05
CA LYS A 389 -7.02 -9.48 13.52
C LYS A 389 -7.45 -10.83 14.09
N ASP A 390 -8.67 -11.28 13.81
CA ASP A 390 -9.19 -12.51 14.42
C ASP A 390 -8.36 -13.74 13.99
N LEU A 391 -7.97 -13.83 12.72
CA LEU A 391 -7.14 -14.94 12.23
C LEU A 391 -5.76 -14.96 12.89
N SER A 392 -5.17 -13.79 13.18
CA SER A 392 -3.91 -13.69 13.92
C SER A 392 -4.06 -14.15 15.37
N GLU A 393 -5.18 -13.82 16.01
CA GLU A 393 -5.50 -14.28 17.37
C GLU A 393 -5.68 -15.79 17.42
N ILE A 394 -6.42 -16.35 16.46
CA ILE A 394 -6.60 -17.80 16.33
C ILE A 394 -5.24 -18.47 16.11
N LEU A 395 -4.42 -17.99 15.16
CA LEU A 395 -3.11 -18.58 14.86
C LEU A 395 -2.21 -18.53 16.10
N GLN A 396 -2.14 -17.38 16.77
CA GLN A 396 -1.33 -17.25 17.97
C GLN A 396 -1.78 -18.25 19.05
N SER A 397 -3.10 -18.34 19.29
CA SER A 397 -3.68 -19.21 20.33
C SER A 397 -3.39 -20.70 20.14
N THR A 398 -3.07 -21.16 18.92
CA THR A 398 -2.83 -22.59 18.64
C THR A 398 -1.72 -23.23 19.48
N TYR A 399 -0.76 -22.45 19.97
CA TYR A 399 0.34 -22.94 20.81
C TYR A 399 0.63 -22.04 22.02
N THR A 400 -0.30 -21.16 22.39
CA THR A 400 -0.14 -20.32 23.59
C THR A 400 -0.59 -21.10 24.84
N PRO A 401 0.24 -21.23 25.88
CA PRO A 401 -0.19 -21.76 27.18
C PRO A 401 -1.38 -20.97 27.71
N LYS A 402 -2.33 -21.66 28.37
CA LYS A 402 -3.57 -21.04 28.84
C LYS A 402 -3.32 -19.84 29.76
N GLU A 403 -2.25 -19.86 30.56
CA GLU A 403 -1.89 -18.75 31.46
C GLU A 403 -1.35 -17.51 30.73
N LEU A 404 -0.95 -17.64 29.46
CA LEU A 404 -0.36 -16.57 28.66
C LEU A 404 -1.32 -16.00 27.60
N ILE A 405 -2.57 -16.46 27.59
CA ILE A 405 -3.59 -15.94 26.66
C ILE A 405 -3.93 -14.51 27.10
N GLY A 406 -3.71 -13.54 26.21
CA GLY A 406 -3.97 -12.12 26.45
C GLY A 406 -2.84 -11.35 27.15
N SER A 407 -1.76 -12.00 27.58
CA SER A 407 -0.57 -11.33 28.14
C SER A 407 0.51 -11.13 27.08
N GLN A 408 0.26 -10.17 26.19
CA GLN A 408 1.24 -9.76 25.19
C GLN A 408 1.96 -8.48 25.61
N GLU A 409 3.26 -8.60 25.82
CA GLU A 409 4.14 -7.46 25.96
C GLU A 409 5.00 -7.34 24.71
N ILE A 410 5.15 -6.10 24.24
CA ILE A 410 6.11 -5.77 23.20
C ILE A 410 7.41 -5.40 23.90
N ASP A 411 8.47 -6.16 23.66
CA ASP A 411 9.81 -5.80 24.11
C ASP A 411 10.35 -4.65 23.24
N GLN A 412 10.12 -3.42 23.68
CA GLN A 412 10.54 -2.20 22.97
C GLN A 412 12.06 -2.15 22.73
N SER A 413 12.89 -2.87 23.51
CA SER A 413 14.34 -2.89 23.30
C SER A 413 14.76 -3.60 22.00
N THR A 414 13.87 -4.42 21.45
CA THR A 414 14.08 -5.17 20.22
C THR A 414 13.42 -4.54 18.99
N ILE A 415 12.69 -3.44 19.19
CA ILE A 415 12.01 -2.70 18.12
C ILE A 415 12.86 -1.49 17.75
N THR A 416 13.17 -1.34 16.46
CA THR A 416 13.79 -0.13 15.92
C THR A 416 12.75 0.63 15.12
N ARG A 417 12.59 1.93 15.40
CA ARG A 417 11.71 2.78 14.59
C ARG A 417 12.53 3.49 13.53
N PRO A 418 12.01 3.62 12.29
CA PRO A 418 12.68 4.43 11.29
C PRO A 418 12.81 5.88 11.79
N PRO A 419 13.89 6.59 11.42
CA PRO A 419 14.05 7.99 11.79
C PRO A 419 12.85 8.79 11.30
N SER A 420 12.26 9.59 12.18
CA SER A 420 11.23 10.55 11.81
C SER A 420 11.91 11.78 11.23
N THR A 421 11.78 12.00 9.93
CA THR A 421 12.16 13.26 9.28
C THR A 421 11.14 14.36 9.58
N GLU A 422 11.52 15.64 9.44
CA GLU A 422 10.59 16.78 9.61
C GLU A 422 9.47 16.79 8.54
N THR A 423 9.74 16.18 7.38
CA THR A 423 8.77 15.83 6.34
C THR A 423 8.42 14.36 6.45
N CYS A 424 7.18 13.94 6.21
CA CYS A 424 6.81 12.51 6.31
C CYS A 424 7.26 11.67 5.10
N SER A 425 8.58 11.62 4.88
CA SER A 425 9.27 10.84 3.86
C SER A 425 9.95 9.65 4.52
N PHE A 426 9.55 8.42 4.16
CA PHE A 426 10.18 7.21 4.69
C PHE A 426 11.00 6.54 3.59
N ALA A 427 12.31 6.38 3.83
CA ALA A 427 13.22 5.76 2.87
C ALA A 427 12.96 4.26 2.64
N THR A 428 12.33 3.59 3.62
CA THR A 428 12.04 2.15 3.54
C THR A 428 10.57 1.87 3.78
N VAL A 429 9.88 1.46 2.72
CA VAL A 429 8.50 0.95 2.77
C VAL A 429 8.41 -0.44 2.18
N ARG A 430 7.40 -1.19 2.59
CA ARG A 430 7.07 -2.50 2.04
C ARG A 430 5.61 -2.49 1.61
N THR A 431 5.37 -2.68 0.32
CA THR A 431 4.03 -2.57 -0.26
C THR A 431 3.79 -3.63 -1.33
N ASN A 432 2.53 -3.95 -1.53
CA ASN A 432 1.97 -4.70 -2.65
C ASN A 432 0.61 -4.08 -2.96
N ALA A 433 0.13 -4.18 -4.20
CA ALA A 433 -1.21 -3.71 -4.56
C ALA A 433 -2.27 -4.42 -3.71
N GLY A 434 -3.27 -3.71 -3.23
CA GLY A 434 -4.41 -4.29 -2.50
C GLY A 434 -5.69 -3.55 -2.82
N ASP A 435 -6.73 -3.80 -2.02
CA ASP A 435 -8.07 -3.27 -2.29
C ASP A 435 -8.15 -1.75 -2.08
N ASN A 436 -8.98 -1.09 -2.88
CA ASN A 436 -9.30 0.34 -2.73
C ASN A 436 -9.92 0.62 -1.35
N LEU A 437 -9.49 1.72 -0.73
CA LEU A 437 -9.97 2.20 0.56
C LEU A 437 -11.30 2.96 0.50
N PHE A 438 -11.86 3.18 -0.69
CA PHE A 438 -13.06 3.98 -0.96
C PHE A 438 -13.08 5.30 -0.19
N PRO A 439 -12.02 6.11 -0.34
CA PRO A 439 -11.83 7.24 0.53
C PRO A 439 -12.89 8.32 0.29
N GLY A 440 -13.39 8.90 1.39
CA GLY A 440 -14.19 10.12 1.33
C GLY A 440 -13.35 11.35 0.96
N ASP A 441 -13.97 12.54 0.98
CA ASP A 441 -13.25 13.79 0.73
C ASP A 441 -12.80 14.46 2.04
N ILE A 442 -11.65 15.11 2.01
CA ILE A 442 -11.18 15.98 3.11
C ILE A 442 -11.78 17.36 2.89
N GLN A 443 -12.35 17.97 3.93
CA GLN A 443 -12.92 19.32 3.84
C GLN A 443 -12.22 20.28 4.81
N ILE A 444 -11.92 21.49 4.33
CA ILE A 444 -11.44 22.61 5.14
C ILE A 444 -12.50 23.70 5.07
N ASN A 445 -13.14 23.98 6.20
CA ASN A 445 -14.31 24.86 6.23
C ASN A 445 -13.91 26.30 6.55
N ASN A 446 -14.39 27.24 5.73
CA ASN A 446 -14.19 28.68 5.88
C ASN A 446 -12.72 29.15 6.06
N LEU A 447 -11.80 28.68 5.22
CA LEU A 447 -10.39 29.10 5.29
C LEU A 447 -10.23 30.60 4.95
N ARG A 448 -9.56 31.34 5.83
CA ARG A 448 -9.26 32.77 5.69
C ARG A 448 -7.85 33.08 6.13
N TYR A 449 -7.20 33.99 5.40
CA TYR A 449 -5.92 34.56 5.80
C TYR A 449 -5.69 35.93 5.14
N THR A 450 -4.73 36.68 5.69
CA THR A 450 -4.27 37.96 5.15
C THR A 450 -2.83 37.80 4.66
N ALA A 451 -2.58 38.13 3.39
CA ALA A 451 -1.24 38.27 2.84
C ALA A 451 -0.89 39.76 2.70
N SER A 452 0.26 40.15 3.24
CA SER A 452 0.83 41.48 3.08
C SER A 452 2.14 41.37 2.32
N PHE A 453 2.33 42.15 1.26
CA PHE A 453 3.55 42.07 0.45
C PHE A 453 3.80 43.37 -0.31
N SER A 454 5.03 43.56 -0.77
CA SER A 454 5.42 44.73 -1.56
C SER A 454 5.89 44.32 -2.95
N CYS A 455 5.61 45.16 -3.94
CA CYS A 455 6.10 44.98 -5.30
C CYS A 455 6.59 46.28 -5.91
N ASP A 456 7.59 46.15 -6.78
CA ASP A 456 8.23 47.26 -7.49
C ASP A 456 7.73 47.30 -8.94
N PHE A 457 7.41 48.49 -9.43
CA PHE A 457 6.85 48.76 -10.76
C PHE A 457 7.59 49.91 -11.45
N TYR A 458 7.73 49.82 -12.77
CA TYR A 458 8.25 50.92 -13.60
C TYR A 458 7.14 51.44 -14.50
N ILE A 459 6.96 52.77 -14.59
CA ILE A 459 5.88 53.37 -15.40
C ILE A 459 5.98 53.06 -16.90
N PHE A 460 7.15 52.60 -17.36
CA PHE A 460 7.41 52.23 -18.75
C PHE A 460 7.28 50.72 -19.01
N ASP A 461 7.07 49.91 -17.96
CA ASP A 461 6.92 48.46 -18.10
C ASP A 461 5.49 48.07 -18.54
N LEU A 462 5.42 46.99 -19.32
CA LEU A 462 4.17 46.37 -19.75
C LEU A 462 3.46 45.58 -18.64
N ILE A 463 4.11 45.39 -17.49
CA ILE A 463 3.61 44.61 -16.35
C ILE A 463 3.04 45.56 -15.30
N ILE A 464 1.71 45.66 -15.24
CA ILE A 464 0.97 46.48 -14.27
C ILE A 464 0.41 45.65 -13.10
N SER A 465 0.77 44.38 -13.00
CA SER A 465 0.32 43.46 -11.96
C SER A 465 1.49 42.69 -11.40
N CYS A 466 1.55 42.60 -10.08
CA CYS A 466 2.48 41.75 -9.36
C CYS A 466 1.71 40.59 -8.76
N SER A 467 2.35 39.43 -8.73
CA SER A 467 1.83 38.23 -8.11
C SER A 467 2.88 37.59 -7.24
N LYS A 468 2.45 37.06 -6.10
CA LYS A 468 3.26 36.39 -5.09
C LYS A 468 2.57 35.09 -4.68
N THR A 469 3.33 34.14 -4.17
CA THR A 469 2.82 32.82 -3.80
C THR A 469 2.81 32.61 -2.29
N ALA A 470 1.67 32.13 -1.78
CA ALA A 470 1.52 31.60 -0.42
C ALA A 470 1.32 30.08 -0.51
N VAL A 471 1.88 29.34 0.44
CA VAL A 471 1.78 27.88 0.51
C VAL A 471 0.96 27.50 1.74
N ILE A 472 -0.14 26.80 1.53
CA ILE A 472 -0.97 26.24 2.60
C ILE A 472 -0.48 24.82 2.85
N ASN A 473 0.14 24.56 4.00
CA ASN A 473 0.63 23.24 4.39
C ASN A 473 -0.40 22.53 5.26
N LEU A 474 -0.72 21.30 4.88
CA LEU A 474 -1.72 20.45 5.49
C LEU A 474 -1.08 19.09 5.82
N PRO A 475 -0.40 18.96 6.96
CA PRO A 475 0.09 17.68 7.47
C PRO A 475 -1.07 16.74 7.74
N THR A 476 -1.00 15.52 7.20
CA THR A 476 -2.05 14.51 7.34
C THR A 476 -1.62 13.37 8.27
N ILE A 477 -2.59 12.76 8.96
CA ILE A 477 -2.39 11.55 9.76
C ILE A 477 -3.39 10.48 9.34
N THR A 478 -2.89 9.28 9.06
CA THR A 478 -3.71 8.09 8.82
C THR A 478 -4.01 7.39 10.14
N LYS A 479 -5.29 7.09 10.39
CA LYS A 479 -5.76 6.22 11.46
C LYS A 479 -6.12 4.86 10.86
N THR A 480 -5.27 3.87 11.10
CA THR A 480 -5.42 2.51 10.55
C THR A 480 -5.96 1.56 11.63
N PRO A 481 -7.21 1.06 11.52
CA PRO A 481 -7.84 0.23 12.55
C PRO A 481 -7.15 -1.12 12.66
N ASN A 482 -7.05 -1.65 13.88
CA ASN A 482 -6.47 -2.97 14.22
C ASN A 482 -5.00 -3.20 13.83
N ALA A 483 -4.32 -2.27 13.14
CA ALA A 483 -2.94 -2.49 12.68
C ALA A 483 -1.95 -2.80 13.81
N ASN A 484 -2.05 -2.10 14.94
CA ASN A 484 -1.23 -2.40 16.12
C ASN A 484 -1.51 -3.80 16.69
N VAL A 485 -2.78 -4.22 16.69
CA VAL A 485 -3.20 -5.55 17.19
C VAL A 485 -2.64 -6.66 16.28
N VAL A 486 -2.86 -6.54 14.97
CA VAL A 486 -2.35 -7.50 13.98
C VAL A 486 -0.82 -7.59 14.04
N TRP A 487 -0.13 -6.45 14.08
CA TRP A 487 1.33 -6.41 14.19
C TRP A 487 1.84 -7.05 15.49
N THR A 488 1.18 -6.78 16.62
CA THR A 488 1.52 -7.38 17.91
C THR A 488 1.32 -8.89 17.85
N ASN A 489 0.18 -9.35 17.34
CA ASN A 489 -0.17 -10.77 17.27
C ASN A 489 0.76 -11.57 16.36
N LEU A 490 1.16 -10.99 15.22
CA LEU A 490 1.93 -11.68 14.18
C LEU A 490 3.45 -11.51 14.31
N VAL A 491 3.92 -10.34 14.77
CA VAL A 491 5.33 -9.93 14.74
C VAL A 491 5.86 -9.52 16.12
N ALA A 492 5.41 -8.38 16.65
CA ALA A 492 6.13 -7.70 17.73
C ALA A 492 5.94 -8.33 19.12
N GLY A 493 4.76 -8.90 19.38
CA GLY A 493 4.41 -9.47 20.67
C GLY A 493 5.29 -10.66 21.04
N SER A 494 5.60 -10.79 22.33
CA SER A 494 6.52 -11.81 22.86
C SER A 494 6.15 -13.26 22.49
N ILE A 495 4.87 -13.54 22.27
CA ILE A 495 4.36 -14.87 21.91
C ILE A 495 3.89 -14.99 20.45
N SER A 496 4.23 -14.00 19.61
CA SER A 496 3.84 -13.98 18.20
C SER A 496 4.42 -15.18 17.42
N PRO A 497 3.79 -15.62 16.31
CA PRO A 497 4.37 -16.61 15.41
C PRO A 497 5.79 -16.27 14.96
N PHE A 498 6.07 -14.99 14.68
CA PHE A 498 7.42 -14.54 14.34
C PHE A 498 8.42 -14.82 15.47
N ARG A 499 8.11 -14.43 16.71
CA ARG A 499 8.99 -14.69 17.88
C ARG A 499 9.15 -16.18 18.17
N ARG A 500 8.20 -17.03 17.78
CA ARG A 500 8.35 -18.49 17.93
C ARG A 500 9.37 -19.07 16.95
N ILE A 501 9.42 -18.54 15.74
CA ILE A 501 10.37 -18.97 14.69
C ILE A 501 11.74 -18.31 14.90
N PHE A 502 11.74 -17.03 15.30
CA PHE A 502 12.91 -16.23 15.61
C PHE A 502 12.92 -15.81 17.09
N PRO A 503 13.24 -16.72 18.02
CA PRO A 503 13.15 -16.46 19.46
C PRO A 503 14.22 -15.51 20.01
N LYS A 504 15.29 -15.28 19.26
CA LYS A 504 16.37 -14.35 19.64
C LYS A 504 16.38 -13.19 18.66
N VAL A 505 16.07 -12.00 19.16
CA VAL A 505 16.19 -10.74 18.44
C VAL A 505 17.18 -9.87 19.21
N GLN A 506 18.43 -9.90 18.79
CA GLN A 506 19.55 -9.22 19.44
C GLN A 506 20.76 -9.22 18.49
N GLU A 507 21.74 -8.38 18.76
CA GLU A 507 23.01 -8.35 18.03
C GLU A 507 23.61 -9.76 17.86
N GLY A 508 23.98 -10.10 16.62
CA GLY A 508 24.54 -11.40 16.24
C GLY A 508 23.53 -12.56 16.11
N ALA A 509 22.23 -12.31 16.28
CA ALA A 509 21.18 -13.27 15.93
C ALA A 509 20.76 -13.14 14.45
N PRO A 510 20.00 -14.10 13.86
CA PRO A 510 19.53 -14.00 12.48
C PRO A 510 18.67 -12.76 12.19
N VAL A 511 18.03 -12.22 13.22
CA VAL A 511 17.36 -10.92 13.21
C VAL A 511 17.88 -10.15 14.42
N GLU A 512 18.49 -9.00 14.21
CA GLU A 512 19.14 -8.21 15.26
C GLU A 512 18.15 -7.29 15.97
N SER A 513 17.26 -6.68 15.20
CA SER A 513 16.10 -5.91 15.68
C SER A 513 14.97 -5.98 14.65
N ILE A 514 13.74 -5.71 15.13
CA ILE A 514 12.54 -5.61 14.30
C ILE A 514 12.35 -4.14 13.94
N VAL A 515 12.48 -3.81 12.65
CA VAL A 515 12.25 -2.45 12.17
C VAL A 515 10.76 -2.22 11.93
N ASP A 516 10.19 -1.24 12.61
CA ASP A 516 8.78 -0.86 12.46
C ASP A 516 8.56 0.00 11.20
N VAL A 517 8.65 -0.62 10.02
CA VAL A 517 8.47 0.06 8.74
C VAL A 517 6.98 0.13 8.33
N PRO A 518 6.52 1.26 7.76
CA PRO A 518 5.15 1.40 7.30
C PRO A 518 4.93 0.71 5.94
N GLY A 519 3.65 0.42 5.65
CA GLY A 519 3.19 0.17 4.29
C GLY A 519 2.84 1.50 3.61
N ALA A 520 2.76 1.50 2.28
CA ALA A 520 2.46 2.70 1.50
C ALA A 520 1.42 2.41 0.41
N GLY A 521 0.45 3.31 0.26
CA GLY A 521 -0.50 3.33 -0.86
C GLY A 521 -0.41 4.68 -1.58
N SER A 522 -0.34 4.67 -2.90
CA SER A 522 -0.29 5.91 -3.67
C SER A 522 -1.60 6.68 -3.54
N ILE A 523 -1.51 8.01 -3.43
CA ILE A 523 -2.64 8.92 -3.26
C ILE A 523 -2.49 10.10 -4.20
N SER A 524 -3.61 10.56 -4.76
CA SER A 524 -3.68 11.81 -5.52
C SER A 524 -4.72 12.72 -4.89
N TYR A 525 -4.32 13.95 -4.59
CA TYR A 525 -5.19 15.01 -4.10
C TYR A 525 -5.71 15.78 -5.31
N ARG A 526 -7.02 15.95 -5.39
CA ARG A 526 -7.70 16.58 -6.52
C ARG A 526 -8.61 17.70 -6.06
N SER A 527 -8.63 18.79 -6.82
CA SER A 527 -9.64 19.84 -6.72
C SER A 527 -10.45 19.84 -8.02
N GLY A 528 -11.71 19.42 -7.93
CA GLY A 528 -12.51 19.10 -9.11
C GLY A 528 -11.84 18.00 -9.94
N ASN A 529 -11.60 18.24 -11.24
CA ASN A 529 -10.97 17.25 -12.13
C ASN A 529 -9.43 17.33 -12.15
N THR A 530 -8.82 18.33 -11.51
CA THR A 530 -7.39 18.61 -11.60
C THR A 530 -6.66 18.02 -10.39
N THR A 531 -5.59 17.26 -10.63
CA THR A 531 -4.67 16.80 -9.59
C THR A 531 -3.81 17.98 -9.14
N ILE A 532 -3.82 18.26 -7.83
CA ILE A 532 -3.10 19.38 -7.22
C ILE A 532 -1.87 18.92 -6.43
N ALA A 533 -1.85 17.66 -5.98
CA ALA A 533 -0.69 17.00 -5.40
C ALA A 533 -0.83 15.48 -5.52
N SER A 534 0.30 14.77 -5.43
CA SER A 534 0.33 13.32 -5.34
C SER A 534 1.42 12.89 -4.34
N GLY A 535 1.26 11.72 -3.74
CA GLY A 535 2.26 11.18 -2.83
C GLY A 535 1.89 9.77 -2.37
N ASN A 536 2.38 9.37 -1.18
CA ASN A 536 2.03 8.11 -0.54
C ASN A 536 1.32 8.30 0.81
N LEU A 537 0.19 7.62 1.01
CA LEU A 537 -0.40 7.45 2.32
C LEU A 537 0.30 6.29 3.02
N TYR A 538 0.81 6.54 4.22
CA TYR A 538 1.52 5.52 4.99
C TYR A 538 0.60 4.87 6.02
N PHE A 539 0.79 3.56 6.17
CA PHE A 539 0.04 2.72 7.09
C PHE A 539 0.99 2.09 8.12
N PRO A 540 0.82 2.37 9.41
CA PRO A 540 1.73 1.93 10.47
C PRO A 540 1.81 0.40 10.53
N HIS A 541 3.01 -0.12 10.79
CA HIS A 541 3.31 -1.55 10.97
C HIS A 541 3.07 -2.46 9.76
N ILE A 542 2.29 -2.04 8.77
CA ILE A 542 1.90 -2.86 7.62
C ILE A 542 3.14 -3.36 6.88
N GLY A 543 4.14 -2.50 6.69
CA GLY A 543 5.39 -2.91 6.06
C GLY A 543 6.17 -3.93 6.88
N ALA A 544 6.24 -3.76 8.21
CA ALA A 544 6.86 -4.71 9.12
C ALA A 544 6.13 -6.06 9.13
N ILE A 545 4.80 -6.08 8.96
CA ILE A 545 4.05 -7.33 8.81
C ILE A 545 4.47 -8.05 7.52
N LYS A 546 4.59 -7.36 6.39
CA LYS A 546 5.13 -7.98 5.17
C LYS A 546 6.54 -8.53 5.39
N GLU A 547 7.44 -7.72 5.92
CA GLU A 547 8.85 -8.08 6.11
C GLU A 547 9.02 -9.29 7.02
N TYR A 548 8.43 -9.25 8.22
CA TYR A 548 8.71 -10.24 9.25
C TYR A 548 7.71 -11.40 9.27
N PHE A 549 6.44 -11.16 8.98
CA PHE A 549 5.45 -12.23 9.01
C PHE A 549 5.31 -12.96 7.67
N LEU A 550 5.27 -12.23 6.55
CA LEU A 550 5.19 -12.87 5.23
C LEU A 550 6.58 -13.33 4.77
N ASP A 551 7.52 -12.40 4.55
CA ASP A 551 8.79 -12.71 3.88
C ASP A 551 9.73 -13.54 4.77
N ALA A 552 9.95 -13.14 6.03
CA ALA A 552 10.90 -13.82 6.92
C ALA A 552 10.47 -15.22 7.34
N ILE A 553 9.19 -15.43 7.71
CA ILE A 553 8.68 -16.76 8.06
C ILE A 553 8.71 -17.68 6.84
N GLN A 554 8.23 -17.22 5.68
CA GLN A 554 8.26 -18.04 4.47
C GLN A 554 9.69 -18.39 4.08
N THR A 555 10.63 -17.45 4.22
CA THR A 555 12.06 -17.69 3.98
C THR A 555 12.65 -18.71 4.96
N ALA A 556 12.33 -18.59 6.26
CA ALA A 556 12.81 -19.53 7.28
C ALA A 556 12.31 -20.96 7.07
N LEU A 557 11.12 -21.12 6.49
CA LEU A 557 10.52 -22.43 6.20
C LEU A 557 11.01 -23.04 4.87
N ARG A 558 11.78 -22.30 4.06
CA ARG A 558 12.38 -22.80 2.79
C ARG A 558 13.70 -23.51 3.04
N PRO A 559 14.17 -24.34 2.08
CA PRO A 559 15.51 -24.92 2.14
C PRO A 559 16.59 -23.84 2.31
N LYS A 560 17.63 -24.15 3.09
CA LYS A 560 18.72 -23.22 3.40
C LYS A 560 19.33 -22.62 2.13
N GLY A 561 19.40 -21.29 2.06
CA GLY A 561 19.93 -20.54 0.92
C GLY A 561 18.88 -20.12 -0.12
N MET A 562 17.58 -20.35 0.16
CA MET A 562 16.46 -19.86 -0.66
C MET A 562 15.62 -18.85 0.12
N GLY A 563 15.25 -17.74 -0.52
CA GLY A 563 14.44 -16.67 0.07
C GLY A 563 15.15 -15.31 0.05
N ASN A 564 14.44 -14.27 0.46
CA ASN A 564 14.95 -12.90 0.42
C ASN A 564 15.73 -12.58 1.70
N ASN A 565 16.67 -11.64 1.62
CA ASN A 565 17.32 -11.10 2.82
C ASN A 565 16.28 -10.36 3.67
N ILE A 566 16.30 -10.60 4.98
CA ILE A 566 15.38 -9.99 5.95
C ILE A 566 16.03 -8.72 6.48
N LEU A 567 15.28 -7.61 6.52
CA LEU A 567 15.68 -6.38 7.21
C LEU A 567 15.94 -6.69 8.69
N SER A 568 17.15 -6.39 9.15
CA SER A 568 17.62 -6.73 10.49
C SER A 568 18.59 -5.67 10.98
N GLY A 569 18.36 -5.14 12.18
CA GLY A 569 19.18 -4.06 12.77
C GLY A 569 18.53 -2.69 12.55
N SER A 570 19.24 -1.59 12.82
CA SER A 570 18.78 -0.27 12.34
C SER A 570 18.42 -0.38 10.86
N PRO A 571 17.36 0.28 10.37
CA PRO A 571 17.18 0.38 8.92
C PRO A 571 18.55 0.80 8.39
N GLY A 572 19.17 -0.07 7.58
CA GLY A 572 20.46 0.24 6.99
C GLY A 572 20.36 1.64 6.42
N PRO A 573 21.46 2.44 6.45
CA PRO A 573 21.39 3.85 6.08
C PRO A 573 20.60 3.93 4.79
N SER A 574 19.47 4.62 4.89
CA SER A 574 18.48 4.89 3.87
C SER A 574 19.17 5.26 2.56
N GLY A 575 19.45 4.23 1.76
CA GLY A 575 20.72 4.24 1.02
C GLY A 575 20.75 5.06 -0.26
N LEU A 576 19.66 5.71 -0.65
CA LEU A 576 19.63 6.49 -1.90
C LEU A 576 18.78 7.76 -1.84
N THR A 577 17.69 7.77 -1.05
CA THR A 577 16.82 8.96 -0.96
C THR A 577 17.25 9.89 0.18
N GLU A 578 17.61 9.36 1.36
CA GLU A 578 18.13 10.19 2.47
C GLU A 578 19.55 10.70 2.20
N MET A 579 20.29 10.07 1.29
CA MET A 579 21.56 10.61 0.83
C MET A 579 21.38 12.08 0.40
N CYS A 580 20.28 12.39 -0.29
CA CYS A 580 19.99 13.72 -0.83
C CYS A 580 19.23 14.67 0.11
N GLU A 581 18.88 14.24 1.33
CA GLU A 581 18.04 15.03 2.26
C GLU A 581 18.84 15.75 3.38
N LYS A 582 20.18 15.71 3.37
CA LYS A 582 21.01 16.58 4.24
C LYS A 582 21.32 17.90 3.52
N PRO A 583 21.27 19.07 4.18
CA PRO A 583 21.21 20.36 3.50
C PRO A 583 22.53 20.65 2.78
N ASP A 584 22.38 21.12 1.54
CA ASP A 584 23.24 22.08 0.83
C ASP A 584 24.56 22.40 1.53
N SER A 585 25.61 21.69 1.13
CA SER A 585 26.75 22.47 0.64
C SER A 585 26.62 22.42 -0.88
N PRO A 586 26.27 23.52 -1.57
CA PRO A 586 26.51 23.55 -3.02
C PRO A 586 27.97 23.17 -3.29
N PRO A 587 28.29 22.63 -4.48
CA PRO A 587 29.68 22.60 -4.94
C PRO A 587 30.25 24.01 -4.77
N GLY A 588 31.12 24.18 -3.79
CA GLY A 588 31.59 25.47 -3.32
C GLY A 588 30.51 26.38 -2.70
N VAL A 589 30.23 26.22 -1.40
CA VAL A 589 30.23 27.46 -0.60
C VAL A 589 31.64 28.00 -0.68
N ILE A 590 31.75 29.16 -1.31
CA ILE A 590 32.89 30.09 -1.24
C ILE A 590 33.20 30.29 0.25
N GLY A 591 34.04 29.44 0.83
CA GLY A 591 34.18 29.33 2.28
C GLY A 591 35.51 28.77 2.76
N ALA A 592 36.18 27.91 1.98
CA ALA A 592 37.62 27.70 2.17
C ALA A 592 38.36 28.91 1.56
N PRO A 593 39.29 29.56 2.29
CA PRO A 593 40.11 30.61 1.72
C PRO A 593 40.80 30.11 0.45
N TRP A 594 40.69 30.91 -0.60
CA TRP A 594 41.16 30.55 -1.94
C TRP A 594 42.65 30.16 -1.86
N CYS A 595 42.99 28.99 -2.40
CA CYS A 595 44.34 28.41 -2.41
C CYS A 595 44.84 27.72 -1.13
N GLU A 596 44.02 27.42 -0.13
CA GLU A 596 44.47 26.66 1.04
C GLU A 596 44.64 25.16 0.78
N LEU A 597 45.78 24.62 1.24
CA LEU A 597 46.01 23.18 1.31
C LEU A 597 45.00 22.55 2.28
N GLY A 598 44.38 21.45 1.84
CA GLY A 598 43.49 20.66 2.66
C GLY A 598 44.20 19.99 3.83
N LEU A 599 43.43 19.59 4.83
CA LEU A 599 43.89 18.82 5.99
C LEU A 599 43.41 17.37 5.89
N GLY A 600 43.92 16.50 6.77
CA GLY A 600 43.48 15.11 6.87
C GLY A 600 43.67 14.34 5.56
N TYR A 601 42.59 13.81 4.99
CA TYR A 601 42.63 13.07 3.73
C TYR A 601 43.10 13.92 2.54
N CYS A 602 42.78 15.23 2.53
CA CYS A 602 43.25 16.17 1.52
C CYS A 602 44.63 16.77 1.81
N SER A 603 45.35 16.34 2.85
CA SER A 603 46.69 16.87 3.13
C SER A 603 47.69 16.48 2.04
N PRO A 604 48.66 17.34 1.69
CA PRO A 604 49.72 16.99 0.74
C PRO A 604 50.52 15.75 1.16
N GLU A 605 50.67 15.53 2.47
CA GLU A 605 51.34 14.34 3.02
C GLU A 605 50.55 13.06 2.74
N ASN A 606 49.22 13.11 2.84
CA ASN A 606 48.38 11.96 2.52
C ASN A 606 48.29 11.74 1.01
N LEU A 607 48.05 12.80 0.24
CA LEU A 607 47.93 12.75 -1.22
C LEU A 607 49.25 12.43 -1.93
N GLY A 608 50.39 12.76 -1.30
CA GLY A 608 51.73 12.39 -1.79
C GLY A 608 51.99 10.88 -1.84
N ARG A 609 51.10 10.06 -1.27
CA ARG A 609 51.11 8.59 -1.42
C ARG A 609 50.54 8.14 -2.76
N PHE A 610 49.74 8.98 -3.40
CA PHE A 610 48.95 8.66 -4.59
C PHE A 610 49.45 9.42 -5.83
N PHE A 611 49.91 10.67 -5.64
CA PHE A 611 50.45 11.51 -6.72
C PHE A 611 51.98 11.45 -6.78
N SER A 612 52.53 11.47 -8.00
CA SER A 612 53.94 11.14 -8.26
C SER A 612 54.91 12.26 -7.86
N THR A 613 54.44 13.50 -7.77
CA THR A 613 55.25 14.66 -7.39
C THR A 613 54.60 15.46 -6.27
N GLY A 614 55.43 16.09 -5.42
CA GLY A 614 54.93 16.98 -4.35
C GLY A 614 54.14 18.18 -4.90
N ARG A 615 54.38 18.57 -6.15
CA ARG A 615 53.61 19.60 -6.85
C ARG A 615 52.20 19.12 -7.17
N GLU A 616 52.06 17.91 -7.71
CA GLU A 616 50.75 17.30 -7.98
C GLU A 616 49.97 17.05 -6.69
N ALA A 617 50.63 16.56 -5.63
CA ALA A 617 49.98 16.35 -4.33
C ALA A 617 49.42 17.65 -3.74
N ARG A 618 50.12 18.78 -3.90
CA ARG A 618 49.63 20.10 -3.46
C ARG A 618 48.51 20.64 -4.34
N GLN A 619 48.55 20.39 -5.65
CA GLN A 619 47.41 20.73 -6.53
C GLN A 619 46.17 19.90 -6.19
N ALA A 620 46.35 18.60 -6.01
CA ALA A 620 45.32 17.68 -5.55
C ALA A 620 44.74 18.13 -4.19
N SER A 621 45.59 18.60 -3.28
CA SER A 621 45.19 19.09 -1.96
C SER A 621 44.25 20.29 -2.05
N ILE A 622 44.56 21.26 -2.92
CA ILE A 622 43.70 22.44 -3.13
C ILE A 622 42.37 22.05 -3.77
N ILE A 623 42.39 21.14 -4.75
CA ILE A 623 41.18 20.67 -5.43
C ILE A 623 40.28 19.91 -4.46
N CYS A 624 40.84 18.90 -3.78
CA CYS A 624 40.17 18.10 -2.75
C CYS A 624 39.53 19.00 -1.66
N ASN A 625 40.26 20.03 -1.21
CA ASN A 625 39.74 21.00 -0.25
C ASN A 625 38.63 21.89 -0.82
N GLY A 626 38.74 22.30 -2.09
CA GLY A 626 37.72 23.13 -2.76
C GLY A 626 36.46 22.38 -3.16
N GLU A 627 36.57 21.09 -3.45
CA GLU A 627 35.45 20.24 -3.88
C GLU A 627 34.63 19.71 -2.69
N SER A 628 35.29 19.34 -1.58
CA SER A 628 34.60 18.69 -0.45
C SER A 628 34.97 19.22 0.94
N GLY A 629 35.91 20.17 1.05
CA GLY A 629 36.47 20.58 2.34
C GLY A 629 37.25 19.48 3.07
N GLY A 630 37.58 18.38 2.38
CA GLY A 630 38.24 17.21 2.96
C GLY A 630 37.34 16.22 3.68
N ASP A 631 36.02 16.33 3.50
CA ASP A 631 35.06 15.31 3.93
C ASP A 631 34.90 14.23 2.84
N PRO A 632 35.20 12.95 3.14
CA PRO A 632 35.05 11.85 2.18
C PRO A 632 33.58 11.42 1.99
N THR A 633 32.66 11.91 2.82
CA THR A 633 31.22 11.62 2.72
C THR A 633 30.43 12.72 2.00
N SER A 634 31.11 13.76 1.49
CA SER A 634 30.46 14.84 0.75
C SER A 634 29.79 14.33 -0.52
N MET A 635 28.62 14.88 -0.82
CA MET A 635 27.86 14.52 -2.00
C MET A 635 27.11 15.73 -2.57
N ASN A 636 27.09 15.78 -3.90
CA ASN A 636 26.17 16.58 -4.68
C ASN A 636 25.23 15.63 -5.44
N CYS A 637 23.92 15.78 -5.28
CA CYS A 637 22.94 15.01 -6.05
C CYS A 637 21.87 15.91 -6.67
N SER A 638 22.24 17.14 -7.05
CA SER A 638 21.38 18.13 -7.72
C SER A 638 20.69 17.60 -9.00
N CYS A 639 21.17 16.50 -9.58
CA CYS A 639 20.45 15.80 -10.66
C CYS A 639 19.12 15.18 -10.24
N MET A 640 18.99 14.75 -8.98
CA MET A 640 17.75 14.18 -8.45
C MET A 640 16.69 15.26 -8.21
N THR A 641 17.10 16.48 -7.90
CA THR A 641 16.23 17.65 -7.67
C THR A 641 15.98 18.47 -8.94
N GLY A 642 16.71 18.20 -10.02
CA GLY A 642 16.56 18.85 -11.32
C GLY A 642 17.27 20.20 -11.45
N GLU A 643 18.19 20.51 -10.52
CA GLU A 643 18.94 21.77 -10.51
C GLU A 643 20.16 21.75 -11.44
N THR A 644 20.97 20.67 -11.41
CA THR A 644 22.11 20.46 -12.32
C THR A 644 22.17 19.00 -12.77
N LEU A 645 23.03 18.63 -13.72
CA LEU A 645 23.25 17.23 -14.10
C LEU A 645 24.24 16.52 -13.17
N ASP A 646 24.60 17.13 -12.05
CA ASP A 646 25.66 16.59 -11.19
C ASP A 646 25.08 15.60 -10.20
N TYR A 647 25.71 14.43 -10.18
CA TYR A 647 25.62 13.48 -9.10
C TYR A 647 27.07 13.09 -8.79
N SER A 648 27.67 13.73 -7.79
CA SER A 648 29.11 13.66 -7.49
C SER A 648 29.38 13.25 -6.05
N LEU A 649 30.39 12.40 -5.84
CA LEU A 649 30.67 11.77 -4.54
C LEU A 649 32.11 11.93 -4.07
N GLY A 650 32.25 12.07 -2.75
CA GLY A 650 33.50 11.98 -2.00
C GLY A 650 34.45 13.16 -2.16
N LEU A 651 35.71 12.94 -1.77
CA LEU A 651 36.75 13.97 -1.64
C LEU A 651 36.98 14.81 -2.90
N PHE A 652 36.94 14.18 -4.07
CA PHE A 652 37.13 14.83 -5.36
C PHE A 652 35.83 15.02 -6.14
N GLN A 653 34.66 14.86 -5.51
CA GLN A 653 33.35 15.03 -6.15
C GLN A 653 33.26 14.29 -7.50
N ILE A 654 33.59 12.99 -7.49
CA ILE A 654 33.61 12.15 -8.69
C ILE A 654 32.18 11.94 -9.20
N ASN A 655 31.93 12.35 -10.45
CA ASN A 655 30.59 12.25 -11.03
C ASN A 655 30.18 10.80 -11.32
N LEU A 656 29.16 10.34 -10.60
CA LEU A 656 28.60 9.00 -10.63
C LEU A 656 27.98 8.65 -11.99
N LEU A 657 27.34 9.61 -12.67
CA LEU A 657 26.73 9.41 -14.00
C LEU A 657 27.76 9.04 -15.05
N ALA A 658 28.98 9.59 -14.94
CA ALA A 658 30.03 9.40 -15.92
C ALA A 658 30.91 8.17 -15.63
N HIS A 659 31.02 7.74 -14.37
CA HIS A 659 32.13 6.87 -13.95
C HIS A 659 31.72 5.57 -13.26
N CYS A 660 30.52 5.46 -12.67
CA CYS A 660 30.15 4.27 -11.91
C CYS A 660 28.81 3.64 -12.31
N ALA A 661 27.86 4.43 -12.82
CA ALA A 661 26.49 3.95 -12.92
C ALA A 661 26.18 3.12 -14.19
N GLY A 662 26.76 3.40 -15.36
CA GLY A 662 26.33 2.74 -16.60
C GLY A 662 24.81 2.87 -16.79
N ASP A 663 24.10 1.76 -17.03
CA ASP A 663 22.63 1.76 -17.15
C ASP A 663 21.88 1.85 -15.78
N ALA A 664 22.60 1.88 -14.65
CA ALA A 664 22.00 1.92 -13.30
C ALA A 664 21.32 3.26 -12.97
N ILE A 665 21.69 4.32 -13.70
CA ILE A 665 21.07 5.64 -13.61
C ILE A 665 20.94 6.21 -15.01
N SER A 666 19.82 6.85 -15.31
CA SER A 666 19.65 7.64 -16.53
C SER A 666 19.37 9.08 -16.18
N TYR A 667 19.73 10.00 -17.08
CA TYR A 667 19.39 11.41 -16.92
C TYR A 667 18.67 11.95 -18.15
N THR A 668 17.77 12.90 -17.95
CA THR A 668 17.25 13.77 -19.01
C THR A 668 17.89 15.14 -18.89
N ARG A 669 18.16 15.77 -20.04
CA ARG A 669 18.80 17.09 -20.10
C ARG A 669 17.78 18.24 -20.18
N ASN A 670 16.53 17.92 -20.55
CA ASN A 670 15.44 18.88 -20.66
C ASN A 670 14.08 18.16 -20.50
N PRO A 671 13.40 18.26 -19.35
CA PRO A 671 13.89 18.90 -18.12
C PRO A 671 15.10 18.14 -17.54
N ILE A 672 15.92 18.81 -16.72
CA ILE A 672 17.01 18.16 -16.00
C ILE A 672 16.39 17.23 -14.97
N SER A 673 16.69 15.94 -15.04
CA SER A 673 16.38 14.98 -13.98
C SER A 673 17.25 13.74 -14.10
N CYS A 674 17.45 13.06 -12.99
CA CYS A 674 18.03 11.72 -12.93
C CYS A 674 16.98 10.70 -12.44
N THR A 675 17.10 9.47 -12.93
CA THR A 675 16.26 8.34 -12.50
C THR A 675 17.17 7.14 -12.25
N ILE A 676 17.11 6.61 -11.04
CA ILE A 676 17.85 5.41 -10.62
C ILE A 676 17.04 4.18 -11.05
N HIS A 677 17.68 3.28 -11.79
CA HIS A 677 17.10 2.02 -12.26
C HIS A 677 17.57 0.82 -11.47
N ASP A 678 18.79 0.90 -10.90
CA ASP A 678 19.40 -0.17 -10.11
C ASP A 678 19.94 0.40 -8.78
N PRO A 679 19.09 0.44 -7.75
CA PRO A 679 19.44 0.93 -6.42
C PRO A 679 20.68 0.28 -5.80
N GLU A 680 20.81 -1.04 -5.91
CA GLU A 680 21.90 -1.79 -5.25
C GLU A 680 23.25 -1.44 -5.85
N LYS A 681 23.31 -1.28 -7.18
CA LYS A 681 24.53 -0.86 -7.87
C LYS A 681 24.93 0.59 -7.57
N ILE A 682 23.98 1.49 -7.36
CA ILE A 682 24.28 2.86 -6.94
C ILE A 682 24.81 2.89 -5.50
N LEU A 683 24.28 2.04 -4.62
CA LEU A 683 24.78 1.90 -3.25
C LEU A 683 26.21 1.34 -3.23
N GLU A 684 26.50 0.29 -4.00
CA GLU A 684 27.86 -0.26 -4.16
C GLU A 684 28.85 0.81 -4.64
N CYS A 685 28.45 1.57 -5.68
CA CYS A 685 29.23 2.70 -6.18
C CYS A 685 29.46 3.79 -5.12
N THR A 686 28.44 4.05 -4.31
CA THR A 686 28.48 5.05 -3.25
C THR A 686 29.47 4.65 -2.18
N GLU A 687 29.41 3.41 -1.70
CA GLU A 687 30.34 2.89 -0.70
C GLU A 687 31.79 2.96 -1.19
N ILE A 688 32.03 2.65 -2.47
CA ILE A 688 33.36 2.73 -3.08
C ILE A 688 33.83 4.19 -3.20
N LEU A 689 32.97 5.11 -3.63
CA LEU A 689 33.36 6.50 -3.88
C LEU A 689 33.35 7.38 -2.63
N MET A 690 32.71 6.96 -1.54
CA MET A 690 32.82 7.62 -0.23
C MET A 690 33.99 7.06 0.62
N ASP A 691 34.61 5.95 0.23
CA ASP A 691 35.90 5.54 0.79
C ASP A 691 37.02 6.49 0.32
N ALA A 692 37.75 7.07 1.27
CA ALA A 692 38.72 8.12 1.00
C ALA A 692 39.85 7.65 0.06
N ASP A 693 40.41 6.47 0.29
CA ASP A 693 41.55 5.98 -0.50
C ASP A 693 41.11 5.59 -1.91
N GLN A 694 39.91 5.00 -2.05
CA GLN A 694 39.33 4.66 -3.33
C GLN A 694 38.95 5.91 -4.13
N ASN A 695 38.34 6.92 -3.50
CA ASN A 695 38.01 8.19 -4.16
C ASN A 695 39.28 8.90 -4.69
N ILE A 696 40.36 8.91 -3.90
CA ILE A 696 41.67 9.45 -4.33
C ILE A 696 42.22 8.64 -5.52
N GLN A 697 42.10 7.32 -5.53
CA GLN A 697 42.55 6.49 -6.66
C GLN A 697 41.76 6.78 -7.95
N TRP A 698 40.45 7.00 -7.84
CA TRP A 698 39.63 7.46 -8.97
C TRP A 698 40.10 8.82 -9.50
N ALA A 699 40.39 9.77 -8.61
CA ALA A 699 40.93 11.07 -8.98
C ALA A 699 42.30 10.95 -9.68
N VAL A 700 43.19 10.07 -9.21
CA VAL A 700 44.47 9.78 -9.89
C VAL A 700 44.23 9.24 -11.30
N GLY A 701 43.27 8.32 -11.46
CA GLY A 701 42.92 7.76 -12.77
C GLY A 701 42.42 8.83 -13.76
N LEU A 702 41.56 9.74 -13.31
CA LEU A 702 41.08 10.87 -14.11
C LEU A 702 42.19 11.87 -14.42
N TYR A 703 43.05 12.18 -13.44
CA TYR A 703 44.22 13.03 -13.63
C TYR A 703 45.18 12.47 -14.69
N GLN A 704 45.41 11.16 -14.70
CA GLN A 704 46.26 10.51 -15.70
C GLN A 704 45.66 10.57 -17.12
N GLN A 705 44.33 10.65 -17.23
CA GLN A 705 43.63 10.69 -18.52
C GLN A 705 43.53 12.10 -19.10
N ALA A 706 43.17 13.08 -18.28
CA ALA A 706 42.78 14.42 -18.73
C ALA A 706 43.49 15.56 -17.98
N GLY A 707 44.49 15.25 -17.14
CA GLY A 707 45.05 16.23 -16.22
C GLY A 707 43.99 16.71 -15.22
N TRP A 708 44.14 17.94 -14.74
CA TRP A 708 43.22 18.53 -13.76
C TRP A 708 41.98 19.19 -14.39
N ASP A 709 41.86 19.16 -15.72
CA ASP A 709 40.76 19.79 -16.47
C ASP A 709 39.34 19.34 -16.07
N PRO A 710 39.10 18.10 -15.58
CA PRO A 710 37.77 17.67 -15.13
C PRO A 710 37.22 18.44 -13.92
N TRP A 711 38.07 19.11 -13.13
CA TRP A 711 37.65 19.82 -11.92
C TRP A 711 37.57 21.32 -12.16
N SER A 712 36.37 21.88 -11.95
CA SER A 712 36.15 23.32 -12.13
C SER A 712 36.99 24.17 -11.16
N VAL A 713 37.27 23.65 -9.96
CA VAL A 713 38.19 24.25 -8.97
C VAL A 713 39.59 24.42 -9.55
N TYR A 714 40.06 23.49 -10.38
CA TYR A 714 41.36 23.64 -11.05
C TYR A 714 41.36 24.78 -12.07
N LEU A 715 40.29 24.91 -12.86
CA LEU A 715 40.18 25.98 -13.85
C LEU A 715 40.21 27.36 -13.18
N LEU A 716 39.56 27.49 -12.01
CA LEU A 716 39.59 28.70 -11.19
C LEU A 716 40.99 29.00 -10.63
N THR A 717 41.72 27.98 -10.18
CA THR A 717 43.06 28.14 -9.58
C THR A 717 44.17 28.37 -10.61
N ASN A 718 44.00 27.89 -11.85
CA ASN A 718 45.01 28.02 -12.92
C ASN A 718 44.77 29.24 -13.84
N ALA A 719 43.52 29.65 -14.11
CA ALA A 719 43.20 30.74 -15.04
C ALA A 719 43.56 32.15 -14.53
N GLN A 720 43.90 32.31 -13.24
CA GLN A 720 44.27 33.61 -12.63
C GLN A 720 45.68 33.68 -12.04
N GLY A 721 46.50 32.61 -12.12
CA GLY A 721 47.82 32.57 -11.49
C GLY A 721 47.80 32.64 -9.95
N GLY A 722 46.63 32.45 -9.32
CA GLY A 722 46.37 32.81 -7.92
C GLY A 722 47.01 31.90 -6.87
N CYS A 723 47.24 30.61 -7.15
CA CYS A 723 47.72 29.65 -6.14
C CYS A 723 49.17 29.19 -6.30
N ARG A 724 49.95 29.90 -7.13
CA ARG A 724 51.29 29.47 -7.55
C ARG A 724 52.28 29.38 -6.39
N GLU A 725 52.16 30.26 -5.40
CA GLU A 725 53.02 30.30 -4.23
C GLU A 725 52.88 29.03 -3.36
N GLN A 726 51.65 28.52 -3.18
CA GLN A 726 51.41 27.29 -2.42
C GLN A 726 51.79 26.03 -3.21
N ILE A 727 51.54 26.01 -4.53
CA ILE A 727 51.83 24.85 -5.39
C ILE A 727 53.34 24.65 -5.59
N ASP A 728 54.06 25.75 -5.87
CA ASP A 728 55.50 25.74 -6.19
C ASP A 728 56.39 25.89 -4.95
N ALA A 729 55.82 25.97 -3.73
CA ALA A 729 56.57 25.93 -2.48
C ALA A 729 57.46 24.66 -2.42
N GLN A 730 58.77 24.85 -2.29
CA GLN A 730 59.70 23.72 -2.08
C GLN A 730 59.41 23.08 -0.70
N PRO A 731 59.54 21.74 -0.56
CA PRO A 731 59.37 21.08 0.74
C PRO A 731 60.28 21.62 1.83
#